data_AF-A0A3S8WVH6-F1
#
_entry.id   AF-A0A3S8WVH6-F1
#
_cell.length_a   1.000
_cell.length_b   1.000
_cell.length_c   1.000
_cell.angle_alpha   90.00
_cell.angle_beta   90.00
_cell.angle_gamma   90.00
#
_symmetry.space_group_name_H-M   'P 1'
#
loop_
_entity.id
_entity.type
_entity.pdbx_description
1 polymer ?
#
loop_
_entity_poly.entity_id
_entity_poly.type
_entity_poly.pdbx_seq_one_letter_code
_entity_poly.pdbx_strand_id
1 'polypeptide(L)'
;MTSESRACSEEHHLTAASEPIAVAGIAALYPAARGVEDYWRYLTAPATDDAGLSTADGLDDLDIDVTDFGIPPAQTGSMSRMQVLALEAARQCLADAGYRRRPLPSDRVDVVVGTCLGLDRQYANALRVEGARYAEELERALSAYGDDARPGSVGTAEEFRAALIRRLGASPHDKVGELVSSIPARVASAFKLRGRTFALESADVTSHLGLAYAADTLRAGLTDAVLLITGQRHEGPFAARAFAAKGIGEQASAGTGPFSEGVGALLLKRLSCAERDGDRVYATVRECGVRHEGRPGVFRYPTRAGLWEEAAAAGRRAGATAAGTVQYAECSRYGAGAGSRAEEEALIALFGRSEPGSVAVGSVRDRIGHTLANAGVAGVSKVALALYHGTLPGGGTTARSPQGDAFRAVADTEDWPEPPGGGPRRAALLGSSLTGTVAHIVMEEYRAPRRGGRAAAEVLRPVSRARASGTGPEPIAVVGFAGRCAGAPDAETFWARTLAGRTMVGPVPDDVLDRHLYHAPGAISLDRSYSDQGAPLPRPVGPPPGLSLPPGRYAALDPAQRVALGVAAALFAQRGSPSGGLPGAGLIAVGSNLGLHNERRLNSLLAADVLEEVAQGLDALGPLTARARGEVLRLVRERTGTGADVDLTHALDGSLASGIAALIANEFALDAVPVAVEAACASSLAALDLAVGRLRSGAVDYALAGGVELPCNARDMVLCSSLGLLSHDRITPFDEAADGFSPGDGCALFLLKRYEDALRDGDPVHGLLRSIGAANDAKSLIAPDAVGQAAAMRQAFDQVEFDPSDVGYLEAHGTGTRVGDRVEIAAVTQVYGAVPRRRPLDIGSAKSFFGHTFAAAGGTGLLRALHAVRTATVPPNTGLRTLSPDLALDRIPARIRTAAAPWTTPDGEPRRAAVSSFGTGGIDYHLLLEEHTDGPR
;
A
#
# COMPACT_ATOMS: atom_id res chain seq x y z
N MET A 1 9.82 38.83 -14.43
CA MET A 1 10.05 37.68 -15.33
C MET A 1 9.64 38.08 -16.74
N THR A 2 10.52 37.97 -17.72
CA THR A 2 10.22 38.25 -19.13
C THR A 2 9.35 37.11 -19.70
N SER A 3 8.47 37.42 -20.68
CA SER A 3 7.56 36.44 -21.29
C SER A 3 8.28 35.25 -21.93
N GLU A 4 9.52 35.43 -22.39
CA GLU A 4 10.36 34.37 -22.97
C GLU A 4 10.82 33.33 -21.95
N SER A 5 11.04 33.73 -20.68
CA SER A 5 11.43 32.80 -19.60
C SER A 5 10.28 31.89 -19.17
N ARG A 6 9.03 32.39 -19.22
CA ARG A 6 7.83 31.57 -18.95
C ARG A 6 7.54 30.59 -20.08
N ALA A 7 7.64 31.04 -21.34
CA ALA A 7 7.41 30.18 -22.50
C ALA A 7 8.40 29.00 -22.55
N CYS A 8 9.68 29.25 -22.29
CA CYS A 8 10.70 28.19 -22.28
C CYS A 8 10.52 27.19 -21.11
N SER A 9 10.06 27.65 -19.93
CA SER A 9 9.73 26.76 -18.82
C SER A 9 8.47 25.92 -19.08
N GLU A 10 7.46 26.48 -19.75
CA GLU A 10 6.23 25.76 -20.12
C GLU A 10 6.53 24.68 -21.18
N GLU A 11 7.38 24.96 -22.17
CA GLU A 11 7.76 24.02 -23.23
C GLU A 11 8.61 22.84 -22.69
N HIS A 12 9.53 23.11 -21.74
CA HIS A 12 10.27 22.07 -21.03
C HIS A 12 9.39 21.22 -20.09
N HIS A 13 8.38 21.82 -19.44
CA HIS A 13 7.44 21.08 -18.61
C HIS A 13 6.51 20.17 -19.43
N LEU A 14 6.02 20.65 -20.58
CA LEU A 14 5.15 19.89 -21.49
C LEU A 14 5.88 18.68 -22.12
N THR A 15 7.17 18.81 -22.42
CA THR A 15 8.00 17.73 -22.98
C THR A 15 8.36 16.66 -21.95
N ALA A 16 8.62 17.03 -20.69
CA ALA A 16 8.86 16.06 -19.60
C ALA A 16 7.58 15.34 -19.14
N ALA A 17 6.43 16.03 -19.09
CA ALA A 17 5.16 15.46 -18.67
C ALA A 17 4.60 14.39 -19.62
N SER A 18 5.05 14.38 -20.89
CA SER A 18 4.59 13.48 -21.94
C SER A 18 5.62 12.41 -22.34
N GLU A 19 6.75 12.32 -21.62
CA GLU A 19 7.79 11.34 -21.94
C GLU A 19 7.25 9.90 -21.86
N PRO A 20 7.51 9.05 -22.87
CA PRO A 20 7.11 7.64 -22.85
C PRO A 20 7.82 6.87 -21.74
N ILE A 21 7.12 5.92 -21.12
CA ILE A 21 7.69 5.02 -20.13
C ILE A 21 7.99 3.68 -20.80
N ALA A 22 9.26 3.31 -20.86
CA ALA A 22 9.71 2.03 -21.40
C ALA A 22 9.42 0.89 -20.41
N VAL A 23 8.89 -0.21 -20.94
CA VAL A 23 8.89 -1.52 -20.27
C VAL A 23 10.22 -2.20 -20.60
N ALA A 24 11.16 -2.17 -19.64
CA ALA A 24 12.54 -2.60 -19.83
C ALA A 24 12.82 -4.05 -19.42
N GLY A 25 11.98 -4.61 -18.55
CA GLY A 25 12.07 -6.01 -18.11
C GLY A 25 10.73 -6.52 -17.64
N ILE A 26 10.49 -7.82 -17.82
CA ILE A 26 9.23 -8.50 -17.48
C ILE A 26 9.55 -9.79 -16.71
N ALA A 27 8.78 -10.06 -15.66
CA ALA A 27 8.67 -11.39 -15.06
C ALA A 27 7.22 -11.84 -15.01
N ALA A 28 7.02 -13.15 -15.14
CA ALA A 28 5.71 -13.77 -15.24
C ALA A 28 5.74 -15.15 -14.56
N LEU A 29 5.23 -15.21 -13.33
CA LEU A 29 5.06 -16.43 -12.55
C LEU A 29 3.57 -16.74 -12.44
N TYR A 30 3.12 -17.78 -13.13
CA TYR A 30 1.75 -18.25 -13.15
C TYR A 30 1.73 -19.78 -13.02
N PRO A 31 0.62 -20.41 -12.62
CA PRO A 31 0.51 -21.87 -12.57
C PRO A 31 0.95 -22.57 -13.86
N ALA A 32 0.75 -21.94 -15.04
CA ALA A 32 1.19 -22.47 -16.33
C ALA A 32 2.51 -21.87 -16.87
N ALA A 33 3.18 -20.95 -16.15
CA ALA A 33 4.39 -20.28 -16.64
C ALA A 33 5.37 -19.95 -15.52
N ARG A 34 6.66 -20.31 -15.67
CA ARG A 34 7.70 -20.04 -14.66
C ARG A 34 8.66 -18.90 -15.03
N GLY A 35 8.36 -18.18 -16.10
CA GLY A 35 9.07 -16.99 -16.53
C GLY A 35 8.45 -16.37 -17.79
N VAL A 36 9.01 -15.25 -18.24
CA VAL A 36 8.47 -14.46 -19.38
C VAL A 36 8.38 -15.26 -20.68
N GLU A 37 9.36 -16.12 -20.96
CA GLU A 37 9.38 -16.97 -22.18
C GLU A 37 8.28 -18.05 -22.14
N ASP A 38 8.13 -18.72 -20.99
CA ASP A 38 7.05 -19.70 -20.78
C ASP A 38 5.67 -19.04 -20.88
N TYR A 39 5.53 -17.85 -20.32
CA TYR A 39 4.30 -17.08 -20.38
C TYR A 39 3.93 -16.75 -21.82
N TRP A 40 4.88 -16.26 -22.61
CA TRP A 40 4.64 -15.99 -24.03
C TRP A 40 4.25 -17.26 -24.80
N ARG A 41 5.01 -18.35 -24.60
CA ARG A 41 4.72 -19.65 -25.21
C ARG A 41 3.31 -20.14 -24.85
N TYR A 42 2.93 -20.07 -23.58
CA TYR A 42 1.61 -20.46 -23.10
C TYR A 42 0.49 -19.61 -23.73
N LEU A 43 0.67 -18.30 -23.84
CA LEU A 43 -0.33 -17.42 -24.46
C LEU A 43 -0.51 -17.67 -25.95
N THR A 44 0.56 -18.05 -26.67
CA THR A 44 0.51 -18.26 -28.12
C THR A 44 0.15 -19.69 -28.55
N ALA A 45 0.17 -20.66 -27.64
CA ALA A 45 -0.18 -22.05 -27.92
C ALA A 45 -1.68 -22.20 -28.27
N PRO A 46 -2.05 -23.18 -29.12
CA PRO A 46 -3.45 -23.48 -29.43
C PRO A 46 -4.26 -23.73 -28.15
N ALA A 47 -5.49 -23.23 -28.07
CA ALA A 47 -6.30 -23.31 -26.86
C ALA A 47 -6.72 -24.75 -26.48
N THR A 48 -6.61 -25.70 -27.41
CA THR A 48 -6.90 -27.13 -27.22
C THR A 48 -5.72 -27.95 -26.69
N ASP A 49 -4.51 -27.39 -26.72
CA ASP A 49 -3.31 -28.05 -26.22
C ASP A 49 -3.02 -27.56 -24.80
N ASP A 50 -2.97 -28.48 -23.83
CA ASP A 50 -2.09 -28.29 -22.69
C ASP A 50 -0.70 -28.15 -23.30
N ALA A 51 -0.09 -26.97 -23.21
CA ALA A 51 1.15 -26.60 -23.93
C ALA A 51 2.41 -27.39 -23.51
N GLY A 52 2.25 -28.64 -23.04
CA GLY A 52 3.27 -29.45 -22.39
C GLY A 52 3.69 -28.90 -21.02
N LEU A 53 2.99 -27.89 -20.52
CA LEU A 53 3.24 -27.20 -19.27
C LEU A 53 2.29 -27.76 -18.22
N SER A 54 2.84 -28.42 -17.20
CA SER A 54 2.08 -28.97 -16.07
C SER A 54 1.26 -27.85 -15.41
N THR A 55 -0.06 -27.95 -15.49
CA THR A 55 -1.00 -27.19 -14.66
C THR A 55 -1.17 -27.83 -13.28
N ALA A 56 -0.54 -28.98 -13.03
CA ALA A 56 -0.65 -29.73 -11.79
C ALA A 56 0.17 -29.10 -10.64
N ASP A 57 1.13 -28.23 -10.95
CA ASP A 57 2.00 -27.58 -9.96
C ASP A 57 1.58 -26.10 -9.80
N GLY A 58 1.08 -25.74 -8.62
CA GLY A 58 0.70 -24.37 -8.27
C GLY A 58 1.92 -23.47 -8.06
N LEU A 59 1.70 -22.21 -7.67
CA LEU A 59 2.83 -21.34 -7.27
C LEU A 59 3.46 -21.79 -5.95
N ASP A 60 2.82 -22.67 -5.19
CA ASP A 60 3.33 -23.21 -3.93
C ASP A 60 4.46 -24.23 -4.13
N ASP A 61 4.47 -24.88 -5.29
CA ASP A 61 5.44 -25.94 -5.61
C ASP A 61 6.76 -25.40 -6.19
N LEU A 62 6.87 -24.08 -6.40
CA LEU A 62 8.10 -23.45 -6.85
C LEU A 62 9.22 -23.54 -5.80
N ASP A 63 10.24 -24.34 -6.06
CA ASP A 63 11.43 -24.40 -5.20
C ASP A 63 12.30 -23.15 -5.39
N ILE A 64 12.38 -22.32 -4.35
CA ILE A 64 13.10 -21.04 -4.35
C ILE A 64 13.95 -21.00 -3.08
N ASP A 65 15.27 -21.08 -3.26
CA ASP A 65 16.21 -20.96 -2.15
C ASP A 65 16.38 -19.49 -1.75
N VAL A 66 15.86 -19.14 -0.57
CA VAL A 66 15.93 -17.75 -0.09
C VAL A 66 17.38 -17.31 0.24
N THR A 67 18.31 -18.25 0.37
CA THR A 67 19.73 -17.93 0.61
C THR A 67 20.38 -17.24 -0.60
N ASP A 68 19.86 -17.44 -1.81
CA ASP A 68 20.26 -16.70 -3.01
C ASP A 68 20.03 -15.19 -2.89
N PHE A 69 19.14 -14.78 -1.98
CA PHE A 69 18.83 -13.38 -1.68
C PHE A 69 19.52 -12.86 -0.40
N GLY A 70 20.43 -13.66 0.17
CA GLY A 70 21.12 -13.33 1.43
C GLY A 70 20.22 -13.43 2.66
N ILE A 71 19.09 -14.16 2.57
CA ILE A 71 18.17 -14.37 3.69
C ILE A 71 18.58 -15.64 4.44
N PRO A 72 18.79 -15.58 5.77
CA PRO A 72 19.13 -16.76 6.55
C PRO A 72 18.03 -17.85 6.49
N PRO A 73 18.36 -19.14 6.35
CA PRO A 73 17.37 -20.23 6.31
C PRO A 73 16.43 -20.27 7.53
N ALA A 74 16.89 -19.80 8.69
CA ALA A 74 16.08 -19.71 9.90
C ALA A 74 14.88 -18.75 9.77
N GLN A 75 14.91 -17.81 8.82
CA GLN A 75 13.80 -16.90 8.56
C GLN A 75 12.76 -17.47 7.59
N THR A 76 13.11 -18.49 6.80
CA THR A 76 12.23 -19.05 5.76
C THR A 76 10.87 -19.46 6.33
N GLY A 77 10.86 -20.13 7.50
CA GLY A 77 9.64 -20.58 8.15
C GLY A 77 8.72 -19.46 8.66
N SER A 78 9.20 -18.21 8.71
CA SER A 78 8.41 -17.04 9.12
C SER A 78 7.92 -16.20 7.93
N MET A 79 8.47 -16.40 6.73
CA MET A 79 8.11 -15.63 5.55
C MET A 79 6.77 -16.09 4.97
N SER A 80 5.96 -15.14 4.49
CA SER A 80 4.83 -15.47 3.64
C SER A 80 5.30 -16.00 2.29
N ARG A 81 4.52 -16.88 1.67
CA ARG A 81 4.87 -17.41 0.35
C ARG A 81 4.95 -16.31 -0.71
N MET A 82 4.09 -15.29 -0.61
CA MET A 82 4.14 -14.10 -1.48
C MET A 82 5.48 -13.35 -1.41
N GLN A 83 6.14 -13.27 -0.24
CA GLN A 83 7.47 -12.65 -0.14
C GLN A 83 8.52 -13.40 -0.96
N VAL A 84 8.48 -14.73 -0.91
CA VAL A 84 9.42 -15.60 -1.65
C VAL A 84 9.20 -15.45 -3.16
N LEU A 85 7.94 -15.48 -3.60
CA LEU A 85 7.58 -15.32 -5.01
C LEU A 85 7.92 -13.93 -5.56
N ALA A 86 7.75 -12.87 -4.76
CA ALA A 86 8.12 -11.52 -5.16
C ALA A 86 9.64 -11.35 -5.32
N LEU A 87 10.45 -11.98 -4.47
CA LEU A 87 11.91 -12.01 -4.62
C LEU A 87 12.31 -12.68 -5.93
N GLU A 88 11.68 -13.81 -6.25
CA GLU A 88 11.92 -14.52 -7.51
C GLU A 88 11.47 -13.70 -8.73
N ALA A 89 10.28 -13.10 -8.68
CA ALA A 89 9.78 -12.22 -9.75
C ALA A 89 10.72 -11.02 -9.97
N ALA A 90 11.21 -10.40 -8.90
CA ALA A 90 12.20 -9.33 -8.98
C ALA A 90 13.50 -9.82 -9.63
N ARG A 91 14.01 -10.98 -9.21
CA ARG A 91 15.22 -11.60 -9.78
C ARG A 91 15.08 -11.82 -11.28
N GLN A 92 13.97 -12.41 -11.71
CA GLN A 92 13.69 -12.68 -13.12
C GLN A 92 13.54 -11.39 -13.92
N CYS A 93 12.82 -10.39 -13.40
CA CYS A 93 12.58 -9.13 -14.09
C CYS A 93 13.89 -8.35 -14.29
N LEU A 94 14.73 -8.26 -13.26
CA LEU A 94 16.04 -7.63 -13.35
C LEU A 94 17.01 -8.41 -14.25
N ALA A 95 16.91 -9.74 -14.25
CA ALA A 95 17.69 -10.57 -15.17
C ALA A 95 17.26 -10.38 -16.63
N ASP A 96 15.96 -10.30 -16.91
CA ASP A 96 15.39 -10.04 -18.24
C ASP A 96 15.82 -8.66 -18.78
N ALA A 97 15.83 -7.64 -17.93
CA ALA A 97 16.37 -6.31 -18.26
C ALA A 97 17.92 -6.26 -18.38
N GLY A 98 18.61 -7.39 -18.16
CA GLY A 98 20.06 -7.52 -18.30
C GLY A 98 20.88 -7.10 -17.09
N TYR A 99 20.27 -6.69 -15.98
CA TYR A 99 20.95 -6.24 -14.75
C TYR A 99 21.54 -7.37 -13.91
N ARG A 100 21.41 -8.63 -14.35
CA ARG A 100 22.24 -9.74 -13.84
C ARG A 100 23.70 -9.60 -14.27
N ARG A 101 23.97 -8.97 -15.42
CA ARG A 101 25.31 -8.86 -16.03
C ARG A 101 25.93 -7.47 -15.90
N ARG A 102 25.15 -6.46 -15.51
CA ARG A 102 25.61 -5.06 -15.30
C ARG A 102 24.88 -4.43 -14.12
N PRO A 103 25.49 -3.46 -13.42
CA PRO A 103 24.85 -2.83 -12.27
C PRO A 103 23.64 -1.99 -12.67
N LEU A 104 22.59 -2.03 -11.83
CA LEU A 104 21.49 -1.07 -11.85
C LEU A 104 21.86 0.10 -10.91
N PRO A 105 21.71 1.38 -11.31
CA PRO A 105 21.96 2.53 -10.43
C PRO A 105 20.94 2.55 -9.28
N SER A 106 21.28 1.93 -8.15
CA SER A 106 20.29 1.47 -7.17
C SER A 106 19.75 2.54 -6.22
N ASP A 107 20.42 3.69 -6.13
CA ASP A 107 20.04 4.78 -5.22
C ASP A 107 18.71 5.48 -5.61
N ARG A 108 18.26 5.29 -6.85
CA ARG A 108 17.06 5.92 -7.41
C ARG A 108 16.18 4.90 -8.15
N VAL A 109 16.00 3.76 -7.51
CA VAL A 109 15.11 2.69 -7.97
C VAL A 109 14.04 2.48 -6.93
N ASP A 110 12.80 2.81 -7.28
CA ASP A 110 11.66 2.56 -6.41
C ASP A 110 11.25 1.09 -6.50
N VAL A 111 10.78 0.52 -5.39
CA VAL A 111 10.21 -0.82 -5.32
C VAL A 111 8.75 -0.71 -4.87
N VAL A 112 7.84 -1.04 -5.77
CA VAL A 112 6.39 -0.95 -5.55
C VAL A 112 5.79 -2.33 -5.64
N VAL A 113 5.07 -2.74 -4.60
CA VAL A 113 4.38 -4.02 -4.56
C VAL A 113 2.87 -3.83 -4.56
N GLY A 114 2.16 -4.51 -5.45
CA GLY A 114 0.71 -4.57 -5.44
C GLY A 114 0.20 -5.93 -4.99
N THR A 115 -0.62 -5.97 -3.95
CA THR A 115 -1.36 -7.15 -3.53
C THR A 115 -2.72 -6.74 -3.02
N CYS A 116 -3.63 -7.70 -2.85
CA CYS A 116 -4.96 -7.44 -2.34
C CYS A 116 -5.34 -8.61 -1.44
N LEU A 117 -5.97 -8.29 -0.30
CA LEU A 117 -6.22 -9.23 0.78
C LEU A 117 -4.92 -9.63 1.51
N GLY A 118 -5.07 -10.21 2.69
CA GLY A 118 -3.99 -10.61 3.57
C GLY A 118 -3.24 -11.87 3.10
N LEU A 119 -2.09 -12.10 3.73
CA LEU A 119 -1.12 -13.15 3.43
C LEU A 119 -1.32 -14.40 4.31
N ASP A 120 -0.91 -15.57 3.83
CA ASP A 120 -0.91 -16.86 4.55
C ASP A 120 -0.40 -16.75 5.99
N ARG A 121 0.75 -16.08 6.22
CA ARG A 121 1.32 -15.87 7.55
C ARG A 121 0.49 -14.95 8.42
N GLN A 122 -0.19 -13.95 7.84
CA GLN A 122 -1.11 -13.09 8.61
C GLN A 122 -2.27 -13.91 9.18
N TYR A 123 -2.79 -14.86 8.41
CA TYR A 123 -3.87 -15.75 8.84
C TYR A 123 -3.41 -16.83 9.80
N ALA A 124 -2.26 -17.45 9.55
CA ALA A 124 -1.66 -18.43 10.47
C ALA A 124 -1.40 -17.80 11.84
N ASN A 125 -0.85 -16.59 11.89
CA ASN A 125 -0.63 -15.87 13.14
C ASN A 125 -1.94 -15.49 13.84
N ALA A 126 -2.95 -15.04 13.07
CA ALA A 126 -4.28 -14.75 13.63
C ALA A 126 -4.93 -16.01 14.23
N LEU A 127 -4.90 -17.13 13.51
CA LEU A 127 -5.42 -18.42 13.98
C LEU A 127 -4.67 -18.92 15.21
N ARG A 128 -3.34 -18.74 15.27
CA ARG A 128 -2.50 -19.10 16.42
C ARG A 128 -2.88 -18.32 17.67
N VAL A 129 -3.11 -17.01 17.54
CA VAL A 129 -3.52 -16.18 18.68
C VAL A 129 -4.96 -16.50 19.08
N GLU A 130 -5.92 -16.55 18.15
CA GLU A 130 -7.31 -16.92 18.45
C GLU A 130 -7.45 -18.34 19.03
N GLY A 131 -6.55 -19.25 18.64
CA GLY A 131 -6.47 -20.61 19.16
C GLY A 131 -6.31 -20.71 20.68
N ALA A 132 -5.83 -19.67 21.35
CA ALA A 132 -5.80 -19.61 22.82
C ALA A 132 -7.19 -19.75 23.44
N ARG A 133 -8.22 -19.11 22.84
CA ARG A 133 -9.61 -19.21 23.30
C ARG A 133 -10.16 -20.61 23.09
N TYR A 134 -9.84 -21.22 21.93
CA TYR A 134 -10.21 -22.60 21.64
C TYR A 134 -9.58 -23.57 22.65
N ALA A 135 -8.31 -23.36 23.01
CA ALA A 135 -7.58 -24.16 23.98
C ALA A 135 -8.28 -24.19 25.36
N GLU A 136 -8.68 -23.02 25.86
CA GLU A 136 -9.42 -22.92 27.12
C GLU A 136 -10.79 -23.61 27.05
N GLU A 137 -11.53 -23.42 25.95
CA GLU A 137 -12.83 -24.05 25.80
C GLU A 137 -12.74 -25.57 25.64
N LEU A 138 -11.66 -26.07 25.02
CA LEU A 138 -11.35 -27.49 24.93
C LEU A 138 -11.10 -28.09 26.31
N GLU A 139 -10.23 -27.47 27.12
CA GLU A 139 -9.94 -27.91 28.48
C GLU A 139 -11.20 -27.86 29.38
N ARG A 140 -12.02 -26.81 29.24
CA ARG A 140 -13.32 -26.69 29.93
C ARG A 140 -14.30 -27.76 29.51
N ALA A 141 -14.43 -28.03 28.21
CA ALA A 141 -15.35 -29.04 27.69
C ALA A 141 -14.95 -30.46 28.14
N LEU A 142 -13.66 -30.77 28.14
CA LEU A 142 -13.13 -32.02 28.68
C LEU A 142 -13.40 -32.17 30.17
N SER A 143 -13.16 -31.10 30.94
CA SER A 143 -13.41 -31.10 32.39
C SER A 143 -14.88 -31.28 32.73
N ALA A 144 -15.80 -30.74 31.90
CA ALA A 144 -17.25 -30.87 32.09
C ALA A 144 -17.81 -32.25 31.68
N TYR A 145 -17.08 -33.03 30.88
CA TYR A 145 -17.54 -34.33 30.37
C TYR A 145 -17.31 -35.50 31.35
N GLY A 146 -16.54 -35.32 32.42
CA GLY A 146 -16.17 -36.40 33.35
C GLY A 146 -16.65 -36.21 34.79
N ASP A 147 -17.58 -37.07 35.24
CA ASP A 147 -17.94 -37.26 36.67
C ASP A 147 -16.97 -38.21 37.42
N ASP A 148 -16.08 -38.90 36.69
CA ASP A 148 -14.98 -39.66 37.29
C ASP A 148 -13.66 -38.96 36.98
N ALA A 149 -13.05 -38.40 38.03
CA ALA A 149 -11.78 -37.68 38.03
C ALA A 149 -10.69 -38.40 37.20
N ARG A 150 -10.57 -38.04 35.92
CA ARG A 150 -9.38 -38.35 35.13
C ARG A 150 -8.39 -37.18 35.31
N PRO A 151 -7.15 -37.44 35.76
CA PRO A 151 -6.10 -36.42 35.91
C PRO A 151 -5.65 -35.73 34.60
N GLY A 152 -6.28 -36.02 33.46
CA GLY A 152 -5.78 -35.67 32.12
C GLY A 152 -6.41 -34.45 31.45
N SER A 153 -7.33 -33.71 32.11
CA SER A 153 -7.87 -32.46 31.53
C SER A 153 -6.97 -31.26 31.78
N VAL A 154 -6.34 -31.17 32.95
CA VAL A 154 -5.45 -30.07 33.34
C VAL A 154 -4.21 -30.04 32.46
N GLY A 155 -3.97 -28.90 31.80
CA GLY A 155 -2.83 -28.72 30.91
C GLY A 155 -3.11 -29.05 29.44
N THR A 156 -4.36 -29.46 29.11
CA THR A 156 -4.77 -29.67 27.71
C THR A 156 -4.67 -28.39 26.90
N ALA A 157 -4.98 -27.23 27.50
CA ALA A 157 -4.87 -25.95 26.83
C ALA A 157 -3.42 -25.64 26.41
N GLU A 158 -2.45 -25.93 27.28
CA GLU A 158 -1.02 -25.72 26.99
C GLU A 158 -0.50 -26.76 25.97
N GLU A 159 -0.94 -28.03 26.08
CA GLU A 159 -0.65 -29.07 25.09
C GLU A 159 -1.15 -28.66 23.69
N PHE A 160 -2.40 -28.16 23.62
CA PHE A 160 -3.01 -27.66 22.40
C PHE A 160 -2.25 -26.47 21.82
N ARG A 161 -1.93 -25.45 22.64
CA ARG A 161 -1.16 -24.26 22.20
C ARG A 161 0.19 -24.68 21.61
N ALA A 162 0.90 -25.59 22.27
CA ALA A 162 2.18 -26.12 21.80
C ALA A 162 2.02 -26.91 20.48
N ALA A 163 0.97 -27.73 20.35
CA ALA A 163 0.67 -28.45 19.13
C ALA A 163 0.31 -27.53 17.97
N LEU A 164 -0.48 -26.48 18.23
CA LEU A 164 -0.88 -25.48 17.24
C LEU A 164 0.33 -24.67 16.74
N ILE A 165 1.23 -24.26 17.65
CA ILE A 165 2.51 -23.62 17.31
C ILE A 165 3.34 -24.52 16.38
N ARG A 166 3.45 -25.82 16.67
CA ARG A 166 4.16 -26.77 15.80
C ARG A 166 3.49 -26.92 14.44
N ARG A 167 2.15 -26.96 14.40
CA ARG A 167 1.36 -27.18 13.17
C ARG A 167 1.45 -26.00 12.19
N LEU A 168 1.34 -24.78 12.71
CA LEU A 168 1.31 -23.56 11.89
C LEU A 168 2.72 -23.02 11.59
N GLY A 169 3.71 -23.44 12.39
CA GLY A 169 5.01 -22.80 12.44
C GLY A 169 4.90 -21.43 13.10
N ALA A 170 5.80 -21.13 14.03
CA ALA A 170 5.85 -19.83 14.68
C ALA A 170 7.31 -19.41 14.86
N SER A 171 7.52 -18.11 14.79
CA SER A 171 8.84 -17.50 14.90
C SER A 171 8.72 -16.17 15.61
N PRO A 172 9.75 -15.75 16.37
CA PRO A 172 9.86 -14.37 16.83
C PRO A 172 9.70 -13.37 15.67
N HIS A 173 10.15 -13.73 14.45
CA HIS A 173 10.08 -12.88 13.26
C HIS A 173 8.72 -12.83 12.55
N ASP A 174 7.69 -13.50 13.10
CA ASP A 174 6.35 -13.59 12.52
C ASP A 174 5.76 -12.22 12.16
N LYS A 175 5.94 -11.20 13.01
CA LYS A 175 5.44 -9.85 12.72
C LYS A 175 6.05 -9.26 11.46
N VAL A 176 7.34 -9.45 11.20
CA VAL A 176 7.95 -8.98 9.94
C VAL A 176 7.53 -9.89 8.78
N GLY A 177 7.48 -11.19 9.04
CA GLY A 177 7.13 -12.22 8.06
C GLY A 177 5.69 -12.16 7.55
N GLU A 178 4.80 -11.42 8.21
CA GLU A 178 3.42 -11.24 7.80
C GLU A 178 3.12 -9.85 7.20
N LEU A 179 4.01 -8.86 7.37
CA LEU A 179 3.75 -7.50 6.93
C LEU A 179 3.84 -7.40 5.40
N VAL A 180 2.83 -6.83 4.76
CA VAL A 180 2.84 -6.61 3.31
C VAL A 180 3.99 -5.69 2.89
N SER A 181 4.31 -4.67 3.69
CA SER A 181 5.47 -3.77 3.50
C SER A 181 6.83 -4.49 3.56
N SER A 182 6.91 -5.69 4.15
CA SER A 182 8.13 -6.48 4.15
C SER A 182 8.46 -7.08 2.77
N ILE A 183 7.45 -7.26 1.89
CA ILE A 183 7.66 -7.75 0.51
C ILE A 183 8.58 -6.78 -0.27
N PRO A 184 8.20 -5.49 -0.47
CA PRO A 184 9.06 -4.56 -1.19
C PRO A 184 10.38 -4.29 -0.43
N ALA A 185 10.38 -4.29 0.91
CA ALA A 185 11.60 -4.10 1.70
C ALA A 185 12.62 -5.25 1.56
N ARG A 186 12.16 -6.50 1.47
CA ARG A 186 13.04 -7.65 1.20
C ARG A 186 13.62 -7.57 -0.20
N VAL A 187 12.81 -7.20 -1.20
CA VAL A 187 13.27 -6.96 -2.57
C VAL A 187 14.33 -5.85 -2.58
N ALA A 188 14.04 -4.70 -1.95
CA ALA A 188 14.99 -3.60 -1.82
C ALA A 188 16.31 -4.04 -1.18
N SER A 189 16.24 -4.80 -0.08
CA SER A 189 17.42 -5.32 0.64
C SER A 189 18.22 -6.35 -0.15
N ALA A 190 17.55 -7.25 -0.88
CA ALA A 190 18.18 -8.30 -1.69
C ALA A 190 18.94 -7.69 -2.88
N PHE A 191 18.37 -6.67 -3.53
CA PHE A 191 18.91 -6.06 -4.74
C PHE A 191 19.59 -4.69 -4.49
N LYS A 192 19.73 -4.28 -3.23
CA LYS A 192 20.37 -3.02 -2.80
C LYS A 192 19.74 -1.75 -3.38
N LEU A 193 18.42 -1.76 -3.57
CA LEU A 193 17.62 -0.66 -4.11
C LEU A 193 17.22 0.29 -2.98
N ARG A 194 17.50 1.59 -3.11
CA ARG A 194 17.34 2.58 -2.03
C ARG A 194 16.30 3.67 -2.30
N GLY A 195 15.49 3.52 -3.35
CA GLY A 195 14.41 4.45 -3.66
C GLY A 195 13.17 4.25 -2.77
N ARG A 196 12.05 4.83 -3.20
CA ARG A 196 10.77 4.69 -2.50
C ARG A 196 10.38 3.21 -2.46
N THR A 197 9.94 2.74 -1.30
CA THR A 197 9.63 1.34 -1.07
C THR A 197 8.30 1.23 -0.35
N PHE A 198 7.26 0.71 -1.00
CA PHE A 198 5.94 0.56 -0.39
C PHE A 198 5.08 -0.47 -1.13
N ALA A 199 4.00 -0.88 -0.49
CA ALA A 199 2.95 -1.68 -1.09
C ALA A 199 1.66 -0.87 -1.26
N LEU A 200 0.81 -1.24 -2.21
CA LEU A 200 -0.48 -0.60 -2.45
C LEU A 200 -1.58 -1.59 -2.81
N GLU A 201 -2.83 -1.21 -2.54
CA GLU A 201 -4.02 -1.96 -2.91
C GLU A 201 -5.09 -1.00 -3.47
N SER A 202 -5.68 -1.38 -4.60
CA SER A 202 -6.90 -0.82 -5.18
C SER A 202 -7.73 -1.93 -5.82
N ALA A 203 -7.84 -3.08 -5.14
CA ALA A 203 -8.43 -4.32 -5.66
C ALA A 203 -7.91 -4.68 -7.06
N ASP A 204 -8.76 -4.94 -8.04
CA ASP A 204 -8.39 -5.35 -9.41
C ASP A 204 -7.52 -4.33 -10.17
N VAL A 205 -7.63 -3.04 -9.80
CA VAL A 205 -6.94 -1.94 -10.49
C VAL A 205 -5.59 -1.64 -9.80
N THR A 206 -5.17 -2.45 -8.83
CA THR A 206 -3.87 -2.34 -8.12
C THR A 206 -2.68 -2.21 -9.08
N SER A 207 -2.50 -3.14 -10.04
CA SER A 207 -1.42 -3.02 -11.04
C SER A 207 -1.46 -1.73 -11.85
N HIS A 208 -2.67 -1.28 -12.23
CA HIS A 208 -2.83 -0.10 -13.07
C HIS A 208 -2.46 1.16 -12.30
N LEU A 209 -2.81 1.22 -11.01
CA LEU A 209 -2.43 2.33 -10.14
C LEU A 209 -0.92 2.32 -9.84
N GLY A 210 -0.31 1.14 -9.68
CA GLY A 210 1.15 1.00 -9.59
C GLY A 210 1.86 1.50 -10.84
N LEU A 211 1.32 1.23 -12.03
CA LEU A 211 1.83 1.78 -13.29
C LEU A 211 1.63 3.30 -13.39
N ALA A 212 0.47 3.81 -12.95
CA ALA A 212 0.18 5.23 -12.92
C ALA A 212 1.17 5.98 -12.00
N TYR A 213 1.40 5.45 -10.79
CA TYR A 213 2.44 5.94 -9.89
C TYR A 213 3.81 5.94 -10.57
N ALA A 214 4.19 4.82 -11.22
CA ALA A 214 5.48 4.71 -11.88
C ALA A 214 5.65 5.78 -12.96
N ALA A 215 4.62 6.02 -13.77
CA ALA A 215 4.65 7.06 -14.79
C ALA A 215 4.79 8.46 -14.17
N ASP A 216 4.02 8.78 -13.12
CA ASP A 216 4.08 10.07 -12.43
C ASP A 216 5.49 10.34 -11.85
N THR A 217 6.05 9.40 -11.09
CA THR A 217 7.37 9.58 -10.42
C THR A 217 8.54 9.61 -11.42
N LEU A 218 8.47 8.81 -12.49
CA LEU A 218 9.46 8.79 -13.55
C LEU A 218 9.43 10.11 -14.33
N ARG A 219 8.26 10.59 -14.75
CA ARG A 219 8.13 11.86 -15.48
C ARG A 219 8.50 13.08 -14.63
N ALA A 220 8.22 13.03 -13.32
CA ALA A 220 8.65 14.05 -12.37
C ALA A 220 10.17 14.05 -12.11
N GLY A 221 10.90 13.05 -12.60
CA GLY A 221 12.34 12.94 -12.37
C GLY A 221 12.70 12.70 -10.91
N LEU A 222 11.77 12.15 -10.11
CA LEU A 222 11.99 11.82 -8.69
C LEU A 222 12.78 10.52 -8.54
N THR A 223 12.60 9.58 -9.46
CA THR A 223 13.31 8.31 -9.55
C THR A 223 13.80 8.05 -10.99
N ASP A 224 14.69 7.08 -11.19
CA ASP A 224 15.23 6.74 -12.53
C ASP A 224 14.72 5.39 -13.04
N ALA A 225 14.26 4.52 -12.16
CA ALA A 225 13.55 3.29 -12.49
C ALA A 225 12.53 2.94 -11.40
N VAL A 226 11.49 2.20 -11.77
CA VAL A 226 10.51 1.62 -10.84
C VAL A 226 10.44 0.12 -11.11
N LEU A 227 10.69 -0.68 -10.08
CA LEU A 227 10.40 -2.11 -10.07
C LEU A 227 9.00 -2.32 -9.50
N LEU A 228 8.03 -2.53 -10.37
CA LEU A 228 6.63 -2.79 -10.01
C LEU A 228 6.40 -4.30 -9.98
N ILE A 229 6.04 -4.86 -8.83
CA ILE A 229 5.74 -6.28 -8.66
C ILE A 229 4.29 -6.39 -8.18
N THR A 230 3.48 -7.25 -8.80
CA THR A 230 2.10 -7.45 -8.34
C THR A 230 1.79 -8.93 -8.21
N GLY A 231 1.07 -9.32 -7.16
CA GLY A 231 0.86 -10.72 -6.82
C GLY A 231 -0.50 -11.00 -6.22
N GLN A 232 -1.10 -12.11 -6.65
CA GLN A 232 -2.29 -12.71 -6.04
C GLN A 232 -2.08 -14.22 -5.86
N ARG A 233 -2.47 -14.74 -4.70
CA ARG A 233 -2.52 -16.16 -4.39
C ARG A 233 -3.75 -16.53 -3.57
N HIS A 234 -3.98 -17.83 -3.43
CA HIS A 234 -4.88 -18.41 -2.45
C HIS A 234 -4.20 -18.43 -1.08
N GLU A 235 -4.32 -17.31 -0.36
CA GLU A 235 -3.69 -17.14 0.94
C GLU A 235 -4.50 -17.76 2.09
N GLY A 236 -5.81 -17.98 1.90
CA GLY A 236 -6.72 -18.54 2.91
C GLY A 236 -8.15 -18.78 2.41
N PRO A 237 -9.02 -19.42 3.22
CA PRO A 237 -10.34 -19.89 2.79
C PRO A 237 -11.37 -18.77 2.58
N PHE A 238 -11.16 -17.57 3.14
CA PHE A 238 -12.15 -16.49 3.13
C PHE A 238 -12.40 -15.93 1.72
N ALA A 239 -11.34 -15.54 1.01
CA ALA A 239 -11.43 -14.77 -0.22
C ALA A 239 -12.33 -15.46 -1.25
N ALA A 240 -12.06 -16.74 -1.55
CA ALA A 240 -12.78 -17.50 -2.55
C ALA A 240 -14.28 -17.63 -2.21
N ARG A 241 -14.62 -17.86 -0.94
CA ARG A 241 -16.01 -17.94 -0.48
C ARG A 241 -16.71 -16.59 -0.53
N ALA A 242 -16.02 -15.50 -0.17
CA ALA A 242 -16.56 -14.16 -0.19
C ALA A 242 -16.84 -13.65 -1.62
N PHE A 243 -15.94 -13.91 -2.57
CA PHE A 243 -16.16 -13.61 -3.99
C PHE A 243 -17.34 -14.42 -4.56
N ALA A 244 -17.40 -15.72 -4.26
CA ALA A 244 -18.52 -16.57 -4.68
C ALA A 244 -19.86 -16.09 -4.11
N ALA A 245 -19.92 -15.73 -2.81
CA ALA A 245 -21.11 -15.17 -2.16
C ALA A 245 -21.57 -13.82 -2.75
N LYS A 246 -20.69 -13.15 -3.51
CA LYS A 246 -20.99 -11.90 -4.22
C LYS A 246 -21.31 -12.11 -5.71
N GLY A 247 -21.35 -13.37 -6.17
CA GLY A 247 -21.58 -13.74 -7.57
C GLY A 247 -20.41 -13.41 -8.50
N ILE A 248 -19.20 -13.23 -7.95
CA ILE A 248 -18.00 -12.94 -8.72
C ILE A 248 -17.28 -14.26 -9.01
N GLY A 249 -17.16 -14.62 -10.28
CA GLY A 249 -16.46 -15.83 -10.73
C GLY A 249 -17.36 -17.01 -11.17
N GLU A 250 -18.70 -16.87 -11.20
CA GLU A 250 -19.63 -17.95 -11.59
C GLU A 250 -19.56 -18.36 -13.09
N GLN A 251 -18.82 -17.65 -13.94
CA GLN A 251 -18.60 -18.01 -15.36
C GLN A 251 -17.26 -18.72 -15.63
N ALA A 252 -16.61 -19.27 -14.61
CA ALA A 252 -15.46 -20.14 -14.82
C ALA A 252 -15.88 -21.39 -15.63
N SER A 253 -15.16 -21.69 -16.72
CA SER A 253 -15.26 -22.99 -17.37
C SER A 253 -15.00 -24.10 -16.35
N ALA A 254 -15.69 -25.23 -16.48
CA ALA A 254 -15.59 -26.38 -15.58
C ALA A 254 -14.13 -26.64 -15.14
N GLY A 255 -13.81 -26.30 -13.88
CA GLY A 255 -12.51 -26.61 -13.25
C GLY A 255 -11.67 -25.43 -12.73
N THR A 256 -11.99 -24.17 -13.03
CA THR A 256 -11.27 -23.02 -12.44
C THR A 256 -12.10 -22.36 -11.33
N GLY A 257 -11.49 -22.09 -10.17
CA GLY A 257 -12.16 -21.43 -9.04
C GLY A 257 -12.54 -19.96 -9.34
N PRO A 258 -13.15 -19.24 -8.37
CA PRO A 258 -13.64 -17.86 -8.57
C PRO A 258 -12.54 -16.83 -8.90
N PHE A 259 -11.27 -17.11 -8.57
CA PHE A 259 -10.10 -16.34 -9.01
C PHE A 259 -8.85 -17.25 -9.10
N SER A 260 -7.84 -16.81 -9.82
CA SER A 260 -6.58 -17.52 -10.14
C SER A 260 -5.37 -16.83 -9.50
N GLU A 261 -4.22 -17.50 -9.52
CA GLU A 261 -2.97 -17.02 -8.93
C GLU A 261 -2.00 -16.47 -9.98
N GLY A 262 -1.13 -15.56 -9.56
CA GLY A 262 -0.05 -15.07 -10.41
C GLY A 262 0.76 -13.97 -9.75
N VAL A 263 2.06 -13.97 -10.00
CA VAL A 263 2.98 -12.89 -9.63
C VAL A 263 3.69 -12.39 -10.89
N GLY A 264 3.50 -11.12 -11.23
CA GLY A 264 4.17 -10.46 -12.34
C GLY A 264 5.06 -9.33 -11.86
N ALA A 265 6.08 -8.98 -12.66
CA ALA A 265 6.89 -7.80 -12.39
C ALA A 265 7.30 -7.06 -13.66
N LEU A 266 7.42 -5.73 -13.56
CA LEU A 266 7.86 -4.83 -14.62
C LEU A 266 9.00 -3.94 -14.11
N LEU A 267 10.07 -3.82 -14.89
CA LEU A 267 11.04 -2.75 -14.73
C LEU A 267 10.68 -1.60 -15.66
N LEU A 268 10.31 -0.47 -15.09
CA LEU A 268 9.80 0.69 -15.80
C LEU A 268 10.81 1.84 -15.72
N LYS A 269 11.07 2.50 -16.85
CA LYS A 269 12.00 3.62 -16.93
C LYS A 269 11.47 4.69 -17.88
N ARG A 270 11.89 5.94 -17.69
CA ARG A 270 11.80 6.94 -18.76
C ARG A 270 12.48 6.39 -20.02
N LEU A 271 11.88 6.56 -21.21
CA LEU A 271 12.46 6.05 -22.45
C LEU A 271 13.89 6.56 -22.65
N SER A 272 14.15 7.84 -22.38
CA SER A 272 15.51 8.41 -22.45
C SER A 272 16.51 7.70 -21.54
N CYS A 273 16.08 7.28 -20.34
CA CYS A 273 16.93 6.55 -19.40
C CYS A 273 17.13 5.10 -19.85
N ALA A 274 16.11 4.48 -20.44
CA ALA A 274 16.21 3.15 -21.00
C ALA A 274 17.21 3.09 -22.17
N GLU A 275 17.10 4.04 -23.10
CA GLU A 275 18.03 4.17 -24.24
C GLU A 275 19.45 4.50 -23.80
N ARG A 276 19.61 5.45 -22.88
CA ARG A 276 20.91 5.84 -22.29
C ARG A 276 21.61 4.63 -21.66
N ASP A 277 20.87 3.82 -20.92
CA ASP A 277 21.42 2.70 -20.19
C ASP A 277 21.56 1.43 -21.08
N GLY A 278 21.08 1.49 -22.32
CA GLY A 278 21.13 0.38 -23.28
C GLY A 278 20.18 -0.77 -22.91
N ASP A 279 19.05 -0.45 -22.27
CA ASP A 279 18.01 -1.41 -21.94
C ASP A 279 17.33 -1.96 -23.20
N ARG A 280 16.86 -3.22 -23.12
CA ARG A 280 15.80 -3.69 -24.03
C ARG A 280 14.55 -2.86 -23.75
N VAL A 281 13.78 -2.54 -24.77
CA VAL A 281 12.46 -1.91 -24.62
C VAL A 281 11.44 -2.80 -25.33
N TYR A 282 10.56 -3.44 -24.57
CA TYR A 282 9.49 -4.28 -25.14
C TYR A 282 8.41 -3.42 -25.81
N ALA A 283 7.98 -2.39 -25.11
CA ALA A 283 7.00 -1.42 -25.55
C ALA A 283 7.12 -0.15 -24.71
N THR A 284 6.39 0.89 -25.09
CA THR A 284 6.28 2.12 -24.31
C THR A 284 4.84 2.36 -23.85
N VAL A 285 4.68 2.76 -22.59
CA VAL A 285 3.41 3.27 -22.06
C VAL A 285 3.34 4.76 -22.38
N ARG A 286 2.30 5.15 -23.11
CA ARG A 286 2.06 6.53 -23.56
C ARG A 286 1.09 7.24 -22.62
N GLU A 287 -0.01 6.58 -22.32
CA GLU A 287 -1.11 7.14 -21.54
C GLU A 287 -1.47 6.19 -20.41
N CYS A 288 -1.80 6.75 -19.25
CA CYS A 288 -2.32 6.01 -18.11
C CYS A 288 -3.34 6.89 -17.39
N GLY A 289 -4.61 6.56 -17.53
CA GLY A 289 -5.72 7.26 -16.90
C GLY A 289 -6.48 6.35 -15.95
N VAL A 290 -6.87 6.89 -14.80
CA VAL A 290 -7.65 6.18 -13.78
C VAL A 290 -8.78 7.09 -13.30
N ARG A 291 -9.98 6.54 -13.18
CA ARG A 291 -11.20 7.26 -12.75
C ARG A 291 -12.05 6.41 -11.82
N HIS A 292 -12.88 7.07 -11.02
CA HIS A 292 -13.71 6.41 -10.03
C HIS A 292 -15.15 6.91 -10.08
N GLU A 293 -16.10 5.99 -9.94
CA GLU A 293 -17.50 6.34 -9.76
C GLU A 293 -17.86 6.26 -8.28
N GLY A 294 -17.82 7.40 -7.60
CA GLY A 294 -18.24 7.52 -6.20
C GLY A 294 -19.75 7.33 -6.08
N ARG A 295 -20.18 6.19 -5.53
CA ARG A 295 -21.60 5.85 -5.39
C ARG A 295 -21.90 5.15 -4.07
N PRO A 296 -22.86 5.63 -3.26
CA PRO A 296 -23.24 4.95 -2.04
C PRO A 296 -23.72 3.51 -2.28
N GLY A 297 -23.50 2.65 -1.27
CA GLY A 297 -23.91 1.24 -1.30
C GLY A 297 -22.74 0.26 -1.40
N VAL A 298 -23.07 -1.03 -1.47
CA VAL A 298 -22.06 -2.11 -1.50
C VAL A 298 -21.09 -1.94 -2.66
N PHE A 299 -19.85 -2.38 -2.49
CA PHE A 299 -18.85 -2.34 -3.56
C PHE A 299 -19.31 -3.21 -4.74
N ARG A 300 -19.27 -2.65 -5.94
CA ARG A 300 -19.63 -3.31 -7.19
C ARG A 300 -18.84 -2.72 -8.35
N TYR A 301 -18.55 -3.54 -9.35
CA TYR A 301 -17.93 -3.09 -10.59
C TYR A 301 -18.71 -1.96 -11.27
N PRO A 302 -18.04 -0.96 -11.85
CA PRO A 302 -18.65 0.13 -12.61
C PRO A 302 -19.68 -0.36 -13.62
N THR A 303 -20.77 0.39 -13.73
CA THR A 303 -21.90 0.07 -14.64
C THR A 303 -22.14 1.18 -15.67
N ARG A 304 -21.23 2.16 -15.75
CA ARG A 304 -21.34 3.33 -16.61
C ARG A 304 -20.21 3.32 -17.63
N ALA A 305 -20.54 3.12 -18.90
CA ALA A 305 -19.58 3.07 -20.01
C ALA A 305 -18.71 4.33 -20.11
N GLY A 306 -19.31 5.52 -19.94
CA GLY A 306 -18.60 6.81 -20.05
C GLY A 306 -17.45 7.01 -19.06
N LEU A 307 -17.37 6.21 -17.98
CA LEU A 307 -16.26 6.28 -17.03
C LEU A 307 -14.91 5.86 -17.65
N TRP A 308 -14.91 4.94 -18.61
CA TRP A 308 -13.69 4.58 -19.36
C TRP A 308 -13.29 5.67 -20.35
N GLU A 309 -14.24 6.40 -20.93
CA GLU A 309 -13.96 7.57 -21.77
C GLU A 309 -13.33 8.70 -20.95
N GLU A 310 -13.82 8.92 -19.73
CA GLU A 310 -13.24 9.84 -18.75
C GLU A 310 -11.82 9.41 -18.37
N ALA A 311 -11.57 8.12 -18.16
CA ALA A 311 -10.24 7.59 -17.89
C ALA A 311 -9.31 7.77 -19.10
N ALA A 312 -9.76 7.48 -20.32
CA ALA A 312 -8.99 7.70 -21.54
C ALA A 312 -8.69 9.20 -21.75
N ALA A 313 -9.63 10.09 -21.48
CA ALA A 313 -9.42 11.53 -21.51
C ALA A 313 -8.41 12.01 -20.46
N ALA A 314 -8.44 11.43 -19.25
CA ALA A 314 -7.45 11.69 -18.21
C ALA A 314 -6.04 11.24 -18.64
N GLY A 315 -5.91 10.07 -19.26
CA GLY A 315 -4.65 9.57 -19.80
C GLY A 315 -4.08 10.47 -20.91
N ARG A 316 -4.93 10.93 -21.83
CA ARG A 316 -4.54 11.82 -22.94
C ARG A 316 -4.02 13.19 -22.49
N ARG A 317 -4.56 13.73 -21.38
CA ARG A 317 -4.02 14.97 -20.79
C ARG A 317 -2.56 14.83 -20.36
N ALA A 318 -2.09 13.61 -20.10
CA ALA A 318 -0.70 13.30 -19.77
C ALA A 318 0.16 12.83 -20.98
N GLY A 319 -0.38 12.83 -22.21
CA GLY A 319 0.32 12.43 -23.42
C GLY A 319 -0.65 12.27 -24.60
N ALA A 320 -0.43 12.97 -25.72
CA ALA A 320 -1.40 13.00 -26.82
C ALA A 320 -1.17 11.85 -27.83
N THR A 321 -1.93 10.75 -27.74
CA THR A 321 -2.11 9.82 -28.87
C THR A 321 -3.46 10.04 -29.58
N ALA A 322 -3.50 9.81 -30.89
CA ALA A 322 -4.74 9.95 -31.67
C ALA A 322 -5.63 8.70 -31.50
N ALA A 323 -6.89 8.91 -31.09
CA ALA A 323 -7.84 7.85 -30.71
C ALA A 323 -8.09 6.77 -31.80
N GLY A 324 -7.92 7.09 -33.08
CA GLY A 324 -8.14 6.17 -34.21
C GLY A 324 -6.96 5.27 -34.58
N THR A 325 -5.96 5.13 -33.72
CA THR A 325 -4.72 4.40 -34.04
C THR A 325 -4.52 3.12 -33.25
N VAL A 326 -5.42 2.83 -32.30
CA VAL A 326 -5.42 1.59 -31.52
C VAL A 326 -5.93 0.45 -32.39
N GLN A 327 -5.16 -0.64 -32.46
CA GLN A 327 -5.50 -1.83 -33.26
C GLN A 327 -5.85 -3.04 -32.37
N TYR A 328 -5.56 -2.96 -31.06
CA TYR A 328 -5.84 -4.01 -30.10
C TYR A 328 -6.40 -3.46 -28.80
N ALA A 329 -7.46 -4.08 -28.29
CA ALA A 329 -8.01 -3.80 -26.96
C ALA A 329 -7.87 -5.04 -26.06
N GLU A 330 -7.07 -4.90 -25.01
CA GLU A 330 -6.96 -5.86 -23.91
C GLU A 330 -8.05 -5.53 -22.88
N CYS A 331 -9.09 -6.36 -22.87
CA CYS A 331 -10.26 -6.15 -22.03
C CYS A 331 -10.06 -6.71 -20.63
N SER A 332 -10.68 -6.01 -19.69
CA SER A 332 -10.64 -6.37 -18.29
C SER A 332 -11.47 -7.65 -18.09
N ARG A 333 -12.76 -7.68 -18.49
CA ARG A 333 -13.74 -8.75 -18.23
C ARG A 333 -13.96 -9.06 -16.73
N TYR A 334 -13.79 -8.07 -15.83
CA TYR A 334 -13.96 -8.26 -14.36
C TYR A 334 -15.44 -8.37 -13.91
N GLY A 335 -16.39 -8.04 -14.77
CA GLY A 335 -17.82 -8.02 -14.43
C GLY A 335 -18.61 -9.26 -14.86
N ALA A 336 -19.70 -9.52 -14.13
CA ALA A 336 -20.85 -10.29 -14.61
C ALA A 336 -22.04 -9.34 -14.87
N GLY A 337 -22.93 -9.69 -15.80
CA GLY A 337 -24.15 -8.93 -16.06
C GLY A 337 -23.90 -7.48 -16.50
N ALA A 338 -24.25 -6.50 -15.65
CA ALA A 338 -24.22 -5.08 -16.00
C ALA A 338 -22.82 -4.50 -16.18
N GLY A 339 -21.82 -4.99 -15.42
CA GLY A 339 -20.44 -4.50 -15.56
C GLY A 339 -19.80 -4.90 -16.89
N SER A 340 -20.04 -6.13 -17.35
CA SER A 340 -19.55 -6.60 -18.64
C SER A 340 -20.18 -5.81 -19.80
N ARG A 341 -21.49 -5.51 -19.71
CA ARG A 341 -22.18 -4.67 -20.70
C ARG A 341 -21.62 -3.25 -20.74
N ALA A 342 -21.35 -2.65 -19.58
CA ALA A 342 -20.77 -1.31 -19.52
C ALA A 342 -19.37 -1.24 -20.14
N GLU A 343 -18.54 -2.28 -19.95
CA GLU A 343 -17.24 -2.37 -20.63
C GLU A 343 -17.39 -2.54 -22.15
N GLU A 344 -18.35 -3.35 -22.60
CA GLU A 344 -18.63 -3.53 -24.04
C GLU A 344 -19.11 -2.21 -24.69
N GLU A 345 -20.05 -1.51 -24.05
CA GLU A 345 -20.50 -0.18 -24.46
C GLU A 345 -19.34 0.83 -24.48
N ALA A 346 -18.41 0.76 -23.51
CA ALA A 346 -17.23 1.61 -23.47
C ALA A 346 -16.28 1.36 -24.65
N LEU A 347 -16.06 0.10 -25.03
CA LEU A 347 -15.28 -0.24 -26.22
C LEU A 347 -15.89 0.39 -27.47
N ILE A 348 -17.20 0.26 -27.65
CA ILE A 348 -17.93 0.85 -28.78
C ILE A 348 -17.78 2.38 -28.78
N ALA A 349 -17.90 3.02 -27.62
CA ALA A 349 -17.74 4.47 -27.51
C ALA A 349 -16.33 4.94 -27.85
N LEU A 350 -15.30 4.24 -27.37
CA LEU A 350 -13.89 4.58 -27.57
C LEU A 350 -13.41 4.31 -29.00
N PHE A 351 -13.83 3.18 -29.59
CA PHE A 351 -13.20 2.63 -30.80
C PHE A 351 -14.19 2.25 -31.91
N GLY A 352 -15.50 2.37 -31.69
CA GLY A 352 -16.53 1.98 -32.68
C GLY A 352 -16.55 2.82 -33.96
N ARG A 353 -15.82 3.94 -34.00
CA ARG A 353 -15.62 4.78 -35.20
C ARG A 353 -14.39 4.38 -36.02
N SER A 354 -13.63 3.37 -35.59
CA SER A 354 -12.51 2.83 -36.34
C SER A 354 -12.99 2.05 -37.57
N GLU A 355 -12.08 1.81 -38.52
CA GLU A 355 -12.39 1.04 -39.72
C GLU A 355 -12.94 -0.36 -39.37
N PRO A 356 -13.87 -0.93 -40.17
CA PRO A 356 -14.43 -2.25 -39.90
C PRO A 356 -13.36 -3.33 -39.71
N GLY A 357 -13.47 -4.12 -38.63
CA GLY A 357 -12.54 -5.19 -38.26
C GLY A 357 -11.12 -4.74 -37.90
N SER A 358 -10.87 -3.44 -37.77
CA SER A 358 -9.52 -2.91 -37.50
C SER A 358 -9.08 -3.01 -36.04
N VAL A 359 -10.03 -3.21 -35.11
CA VAL A 359 -9.76 -3.31 -33.67
C VAL A 359 -9.95 -4.74 -33.21
N ALA A 360 -8.84 -5.43 -32.99
CA ALA A 360 -8.83 -6.76 -32.40
C ALA A 360 -9.07 -6.69 -30.89
N VAL A 361 -9.80 -7.65 -30.33
CA VAL A 361 -10.16 -7.68 -28.91
C VAL A 361 -9.77 -9.02 -28.28
N GLY A 362 -9.21 -8.98 -27.08
CA GLY A 362 -8.93 -10.18 -26.29
C GLY A 362 -8.81 -9.89 -24.80
N SER A 363 -8.61 -10.94 -24.00
CA SER A 363 -8.30 -10.80 -22.58
C SER A 363 -7.32 -11.89 -22.15
N VAL A 364 -6.29 -11.53 -21.38
CA VAL A 364 -5.34 -12.46 -20.77
C VAL A 364 -6.05 -13.45 -19.85
N ARG A 365 -7.18 -13.03 -19.27
CA ARG A 365 -8.03 -13.85 -18.41
C ARG A 365 -8.54 -15.11 -19.06
N ASP A 366 -8.73 -15.07 -20.37
CA ASP A 366 -9.18 -16.23 -21.15
C ASP A 366 -8.20 -17.41 -21.04
N ARG A 367 -6.94 -17.12 -20.66
CA ARG A 367 -5.86 -18.10 -20.49
C ARG A 367 -5.51 -18.34 -19.02
N ILE A 368 -5.34 -17.28 -18.23
CA ILE A 368 -4.80 -17.41 -16.85
C ILE A 368 -5.84 -17.23 -15.74
N GLY A 369 -7.10 -16.95 -16.08
CA GLY A 369 -8.15 -16.64 -15.12
C GLY A 369 -8.01 -15.25 -14.49
N HIS A 370 -8.74 -15.03 -13.39
CA HIS A 370 -8.82 -13.74 -12.73
C HIS A 370 -7.75 -13.59 -11.64
N THR A 371 -6.69 -12.82 -11.88
CA THR A 371 -5.55 -12.68 -10.96
C THR A 371 -5.61 -11.44 -10.04
N LEU A 372 -6.81 -10.93 -9.78
CA LEU A 372 -7.10 -9.78 -8.90
C LEU A 372 -6.05 -8.66 -8.94
N ALA A 373 -5.21 -8.51 -7.90
CA ALA A 373 -4.22 -7.43 -7.82
C ALA A 373 -3.16 -7.45 -8.94
N ASN A 374 -2.89 -8.61 -9.57
CA ASN A 374 -1.93 -8.81 -10.64
C ASN A 374 -2.53 -8.66 -12.06
N ALA A 375 -3.83 -8.43 -12.14
CA ALA A 375 -4.61 -8.23 -13.36
C ALA A 375 -3.92 -7.37 -14.42
N GLY A 376 -3.52 -6.16 -14.03
CA GLY A 376 -2.97 -5.18 -14.97
C GLY A 376 -1.56 -5.53 -15.42
N VAL A 377 -0.69 -6.03 -14.54
CA VAL A 377 0.66 -6.44 -14.95
C VAL A 377 0.60 -7.64 -15.89
N ALA A 378 -0.33 -8.58 -15.69
CA ALA A 378 -0.55 -9.68 -16.63
C ALA A 378 -0.93 -9.18 -18.02
N GLY A 379 -1.89 -8.25 -18.10
CA GLY A 379 -2.32 -7.62 -19.35
C GLY A 379 -1.22 -6.78 -20.01
N VAL A 380 -0.52 -5.93 -19.23
CA VAL A 380 0.61 -5.11 -19.70
C VAL A 380 1.74 -5.99 -20.22
N SER A 381 2.05 -7.10 -19.55
CA SER A 381 3.09 -8.05 -19.98
C SER A 381 2.70 -8.72 -21.31
N LYS A 382 1.45 -9.19 -21.42
CA LYS A 382 0.91 -9.76 -22.66
C LYS A 382 1.00 -8.76 -23.81
N VAL A 383 0.55 -7.52 -23.60
CA VAL A 383 0.55 -6.47 -24.63
C VAL A 383 1.97 -6.04 -24.99
N ALA A 384 2.87 -5.89 -24.02
CA ALA A 384 4.27 -5.57 -24.27
C ALA A 384 4.95 -6.63 -25.15
N LEU A 385 4.72 -7.91 -24.85
CA LEU A 385 5.24 -9.03 -25.64
C LEU A 385 4.59 -9.09 -27.04
N ALA A 386 3.28 -8.87 -27.14
CA ALA A 386 2.57 -8.82 -28.41
C ALA A 386 3.10 -7.71 -29.35
N LEU A 387 3.34 -6.52 -28.79
CA LEU A 387 3.96 -5.41 -29.52
C LEU A 387 5.41 -5.72 -29.91
N TYR A 388 6.19 -6.33 -29.01
CA TYR A 388 7.58 -6.69 -29.25
C TYR A 388 7.75 -7.78 -30.32
N HIS A 389 6.88 -8.79 -30.32
CA HIS A 389 6.92 -9.89 -31.29
C HIS A 389 6.14 -9.57 -32.58
N GLY A 390 5.27 -8.56 -32.57
CA GLY A 390 4.38 -8.27 -33.70
C GLY A 390 3.36 -9.38 -33.92
N THR A 391 2.84 -9.98 -32.84
CA THR A 391 1.94 -11.14 -32.87
C THR A 391 0.83 -10.94 -31.84
N LEU A 392 -0.42 -11.24 -32.19
CA LEU A 392 -1.57 -11.22 -31.28
C LEU A 392 -1.85 -12.64 -30.75
N PRO A 393 -1.81 -12.86 -29.42
CA PRO A 393 -2.17 -14.16 -28.85
C PRO A 393 -3.66 -14.47 -29.00
N GLY A 394 -3.98 -15.74 -29.30
CA GLY A 394 -5.35 -16.26 -29.38
C GLY A 394 -6.05 -16.36 -28.02
N GLY A 395 -7.35 -16.02 -27.99
CA GLY A 395 -8.21 -16.18 -26.82
C GLY A 395 -8.90 -17.55 -26.70
N GLY A 396 -8.80 -18.41 -27.73
CA GLY A 396 -9.44 -19.73 -27.75
C GLY A 396 -10.96 -19.68 -27.85
N THR A 397 -11.63 -20.71 -27.33
CA THR A 397 -13.11 -20.89 -27.43
C THR A 397 -13.92 -19.87 -26.64
N THR A 398 -13.27 -19.09 -25.76
CA THR A 398 -13.89 -18.03 -24.96
C THR A 398 -13.77 -16.65 -25.60
N ALA A 399 -13.06 -16.53 -26.73
CA ALA A 399 -12.94 -15.29 -27.46
C ALA A 399 -14.31 -14.82 -27.97
N ARG A 400 -14.69 -13.59 -27.59
CA ARG A 400 -15.95 -12.94 -28.00
C ARG A 400 -15.65 -11.56 -28.55
N SER A 401 -16.28 -11.23 -29.67
CA SER A 401 -16.23 -9.89 -30.24
C SER A 401 -17.37 -9.05 -29.66
N PRO A 402 -17.11 -7.80 -29.26
CA PRO A 402 -18.17 -6.82 -29.01
C PRO A 402 -19.11 -6.68 -30.20
N GLN A 403 -20.34 -6.22 -29.96
CA GLN A 403 -21.22 -5.76 -31.02
C GLN A 403 -20.61 -4.53 -31.73
N GLY A 404 -20.59 -4.55 -33.07
CA GLY A 404 -20.15 -3.42 -33.89
C GLY A 404 -19.12 -3.80 -34.95
N ASP A 405 -19.20 -3.14 -36.11
CA ASP A 405 -18.42 -3.50 -37.30
C ASP A 405 -16.91 -3.29 -37.14
N ALA A 406 -16.48 -2.41 -36.23
CA ALA A 406 -15.08 -2.09 -35.98
C ALA A 406 -14.28 -3.24 -35.32
N PHE A 407 -14.98 -4.15 -34.63
CA PHE A 407 -14.34 -5.13 -33.75
C PHE A 407 -14.22 -6.52 -34.37
N ARG A 408 -13.16 -7.23 -33.98
CA ARG A 408 -13.03 -8.67 -34.20
C ARG A 408 -12.38 -9.35 -33.02
N ALA A 409 -12.76 -10.59 -32.75
CA ALA A 409 -12.10 -11.43 -31.74
C ALA A 409 -10.86 -12.11 -32.32
N VAL A 410 -9.80 -12.23 -31.51
CA VAL A 410 -8.62 -13.05 -31.85
C VAL A 410 -8.85 -14.46 -31.31
N ALA A 411 -9.36 -15.36 -32.14
CA ALA A 411 -9.63 -16.75 -31.73
C ALA A 411 -8.31 -17.54 -31.61
N ASP A 412 -7.52 -17.52 -32.68
CA ASP A 412 -6.21 -18.17 -32.78
C ASP A 412 -5.10 -17.12 -32.83
N THR A 413 -3.89 -17.53 -32.45
CA THR A 413 -2.70 -16.68 -32.55
C THR A 413 -2.46 -16.27 -34.00
N GLU A 414 -2.24 -14.98 -34.24
CA GLU A 414 -2.06 -14.42 -35.59
C GLU A 414 -0.97 -13.33 -35.61
N ASP A 415 -0.41 -13.06 -36.78
CA ASP A 415 0.49 -11.93 -36.98
C ASP A 415 -0.24 -10.61 -36.75
N TRP A 416 0.42 -9.65 -36.10
CA TRP A 416 -0.10 -8.30 -35.93
C TRP A 416 0.42 -7.42 -37.06
N PRO A 417 -0.37 -7.06 -38.08
CA PRO A 417 0.11 -6.25 -39.18
C PRO A 417 0.43 -4.80 -38.76
N GLU A 418 1.35 -4.16 -39.47
CA GLU A 418 1.58 -2.73 -39.29
C GLU A 418 0.33 -1.90 -39.67
N PRO A 419 0.08 -0.76 -39.00
CA PRO A 419 -1.04 0.12 -39.32
C PRO A 419 -1.05 0.58 -40.79
N PRO A 420 -2.21 0.59 -41.46
CA PRO A 420 -2.37 1.21 -42.78
C PRO A 420 -2.01 2.70 -42.70
N GLY A 421 -0.97 3.12 -43.44
CA GLY A 421 -0.49 4.51 -43.45
C GLY A 421 0.87 4.74 -42.78
N GLY A 422 1.45 3.72 -42.15
CA GLY A 422 2.76 3.81 -41.51
C GLY A 422 2.70 4.50 -40.14
N GLY A 423 3.07 3.78 -39.09
CA GLY A 423 3.04 4.23 -37.70
C GLY A 423 3.25 3.04 -36.76
N PRO A 424 3.52 3.26 -35.46
CA PRO A 424 3.73 2.16 -34.52
C PRO A 424 2.42 1.42 -34.24
N ARG A 425 2.51 0.11 -33.99
CA ARG A 425 1.36 -0.66 -33.45
C ARG A 425 0.96 -0.11 -32.09
N ARG A 426 -0.34 -0.08 -31.79
CA ARG A 426 -0.87 0.43 -30.53
C ARG A 426 -1.97 -0.46 -29.95
N ALA A 427 -1.92 -0.60 -28.62
CA ALA A 427 -2.93 -1.29 -27.83
C ALA A 427 -3.51 -0.37 -26.75
N ALA A 428 -4.79 -0.55 -26.46
CA ALA A 428 -5.44 -0.05 -25.27
C ALA A 428 -5.65 -1.20 -24.27
N LEU A 429 -5.45 -0.94 -22.98
CA LEU A 429 -5.77 -1.86 -21.90
C LEU A 429 -6.83 -1.23 -21.01
N LEU A 430 -7.91 -1.97 -20.76
CA LEU A 430 -9.00 -1.55 -19.89
C LEU A 430 -8.88 -2.27 -18.54
N GLY A 431 -9.04 -1.53 -17.46
CA GLY A 431 -9.11 -2.04 -16.09
C GLY A 431 -10.44 -1.71 -15.44
N SER A 432 -10.90 -2.55 -14.52
CA SER A 432 -12.14 -2.36 -13.76
C SER A 432 -12.03 -3.01 -12.40
N SER A 433 -12.46 -2.32 -11.35
CA SER A 433 -12.37 -2.76 -9.96
C SER A 433 -13.73 -2.91 -9.29
N LEU A 434 -13.84 -3.90 -8.40
CA LEU A 434 -15.00 -4.08 -7.53
C LEU A 434 -15.33 -2.82 -6.71
N THR A 435 -14.37 -1.95 -6.46
CA THR A 435 -14.56 -0.72 -5.67
C THR A 435 -15.26 0.41 -6.44
N GLY A 436 -15.37 0.33 -7.78
CA GLY A 436 -15.94 1.40 -8.62
C GLY A 436 -14.89 2.15 -9.46
N THR A 437 -13.65 1.68 -9.50
CA THR A 437 -12.54 2.30 -10.25
C THR A 437 -12.36 1.65 -11.63
N VAL A 438 -12.04 2.43 -12.65
CA VAL A 438 -11.59 1.95 -13.96
C VAL A 438 -10.23 2.54 -14.33
N ALA A 439 -9.53 1.85 -15.23
CA ALA A 439 -8.28 2.33 -15.81
C ALA A 439 -8.30 2.21 -17.33
N HIS A 440 -7.55 3.08 -17.99
CA HIS A 440 -7.28 3.04 -19.41
C HIS A 440 -5.80 3.34 -19.66
N ILE A 441 -5.09 2.39 -20.28
CA ILE A 441 -3.66 2.51 -20.59
C ILE A 441 -3.49 2.40 -22.11
N VAL A 442 -2.67 3.26 -22.70
CA VAL A 442 -2.26 3.12 -24.11
C VAL A 442 -0.79 2.74 -24.17
N MET A 443 -0.51 1.64 -24.87
CA MET A 443 0.84 1.14 -25.13
C MET A 443 1.16 1.21 -26.63
N GLU A 444 2.43 1.47 -26.93
CA GLU A 444 2.94 1.71 -28.27
C GLU A 444 4.19 0.87 -28.53
N GLU A 445 4.27 0.30 -29.72
CA GLU A 445 5.45 -0.40 -30.25
C GLU A 445 6.68 0.52 -30.21
N TYR A 446 7.77 0.03 -29.63
CA TYR A 446 9.04 0.73 -29.67
C TYR A 446 9.79 0.41 -30.96
N ARG A 447 10.09 1.45 -31.75
CA ARG A 447 10.90 1.36 -32.97
C ARG A 447 12.24 2.04 -32.73
N ALA A 448 13.31 1.25 -32.64
CA ALA A 448 14.65 1.79 -32.47
C ALA A 448 15.01 2.78 -33.59
N PRO A 449 15.69 3.91 -33.30
CA PRO A 449 16.12 4.84 -34.33
C PRO A 449 17.01 4.14 -35.38
N ARG A 450 16.70 4.32 -36.68
CA ARG A 450 17.52 3.77 -37.78
C ARG A 450 18.94 4.32 -37.67
N ARG A 451 19.93 3.45 -37.40
CA ARG A 451 21.36 3.79 -37.46
C ARG A 451 21.77 4.09 -38.91
N GLY A 452 21.56 5.32 -39.37
CA GLY A 452 21.99 5.81 -40.68
C GLY A 452 22.77 7.11 -40.56
N GLY A 453 24.07 7.05 -40.86
CA GLY A 453 24.96 8.21 -40.95
C GLY A 453 25.66 8.58 -39.65
N ARG A 454 27.00 8.65 -39.68
CA ARG A 454 27.83 9.25 -38.63
C ARG A 454 27.39 10.72 -38.39
N ALA A 455 26.48 10.94 -37.46
CA ALA A 455 26.55 12.11 -36.60
C ALA A 455 27.31 11.65 -35.35
N ALA A 456 28.41 12.31 -35.05
CA ALA A 456 29.24 12.00 -33.90
C ALA A 456 28.36 11.92 -32.65
N ALA A 457 28.69 10.97 -31.76
CA ALA A 457 28.25 11.01 -30.39
C ALA A 457 28.68 12.35 -29.80
N GLU A 458 27.81 13.35 -29.84
CA GLU A 458 27.78 14.33 -28.76
C GLU A 458 27.49 13.49 -27.52
N VAL A 459 28.56 13.25 -26.76
CA VAL A 459 28.46 12.92 -25.37
C VAL A 459 27.54 13.98 -24.79
N LEU A 460 26.25 13.66 -24.64
CA LEU A 460 25.37 14.36 -23.73
C LEU A 460 26.12 14.31 -22.42
N ARG A 461 26.79 15.43 -22.11
CA ARG A 461 27.40 15.65 -20.81
C ARG A 461 26.34 15.26 -19.79
N PRO A 462 26.71 14.65 -18.64
CA PRO A 462 25.75 14.52 -17.56
C PRO A 462 25.12 15.89 -17.42
N VAL A 463 23.80 15.98 -17.61
CA VAL A 463 23.08 17.20 -17.33
C VAL A 463 23.42 17.44 -15.88
N SER A 464 24.42 18.29 -15.61
CA SER A 464 24.61 18.81 -14.29
C SER A 464 23.24 19.39 -14.01
N ARG A 465 22.56 18.88 -12.98
CA ARG A 465 21.41 19.54 -12.43
C ARG A 465 21.91 20.92 -12.00
N ALA A 466 21.94 21.84 -12.95
CA ALA A 466 21.78 23.24 -12.63
C ALA A 466 20.51 23.23 -11.78
N ARG A 467 20.62 23.75 -10.54
CA ARG A 467 19.45 24.14 -9.78
C ARG A 467 18.52 24.82 -10.79
N ALA A 468 17.43 24.14 -11.17
CA ALA A 468 16.47 24.72 -12.08
C ALA A 468 16.11 26.08 -11.48
N SER A 469 16.10 27.10 -12.33
CA SER A 469 15.91 28.50 -11.99
C SER A 469 14.88 28.70 -10.87
N GLY A 470 15.35 29.11 -9.68
CA GLY A 470 14.64 29.93 -8.69
C GLY A 470 13.31 29.48 -8.08
N THR A 471 12.61 28.47 -8.58
CA THR A 471 11.29 28.04 -8.07
C THR A 471 11.27 26.53 -7.94
N GLY A 472 11.23 26.01 -6.70
CA GLY A 472 10.98 24.59 -6.44
C GLY A 472 9.62 24.13 -6.96
N PRO A 473 9.30 22.82 -6.85
CA PRO A 473 7.98 22.30 -7.22
C PRO A 473 6.87 23.06 -6.49
N GLU A 474 5.70 23.18 -7.13
CA GLU A 474 4.55 23.84 -6.53
C GLU A 474 4.24 23.24 -5.13
N PRO A 475 4.05 24.09 -4.10
CA PRO A 475 3.59 23.66 -2.79
C PRO A 475 2.20 23.02 -2.86
N ILE A 476 1.94 22.06 -1.97
CA ILE A 476 0.59 21.48 -1.79
C ILE A 476 -0.04 22.08 -0.54
N ALA A 477 -1.20 22.69 -0.69
CA ALA A 477 -1.97 23.27 0.40
C ALA A 477 -2.75 22.20 1.15
N VAL A 478 -2.67 22.24 2.49
CA VAL A 478 -3.62 21.54 3.36
C VAL A 478 -4.86 22.42 3.50
N VAL A 479 -5.95 22.03 2.84
CA VAL A 479 -7.22 22.80 2.80
C VAL A 479 -8.30 22.27 3.74
N GLY A 480 -7.99 21.19 4.45
CA GLY A 480 -8.78 20.63 5.53
C GLY A 480 -8.02 19.49 6.19
N PHE A 481 -8.28 19.23 7.46
CA PHE A 481 -7.67 18.12 8.16
C PHE A 481 -8.57 17.68 9.32
N ALA A 482 -8.52 16.39 9.66
CA ALA A 482 -9.17 15.85 10.85
C ALA A 482 -8.36 14.66 11.36
N GLY A 483 -8.52 14.35 12.64
CA GLY A 483 -7.89 13.18 13.23
C GLY A 483 -8.55 12.76 14.52
N ARG A 484 -8.30 11.51 14.90
CA ARG A 484 -8.81 10.87 16.11
C ARG A 484 -7.73 9.95 16.67
N CYS A 485 -7.43 10.11 17.96
CA CYS A 485 -6.47 9.30 18.71
C CYS A 485 -7.05 8.99 20.11
N ALA A 486 -6.41 8.11 20.87
CA ALA A 486 -6.84 7.80 22.24
C ALA A 486 -7.08 9.08 23.07
N GLY A 487 -8.23 9.17 23.74
CA GLY A 487 -8.60 10.33 24.54
C GLY A 487 -8.81 11.65 23.77
N ALA A 488 -8.76 11.60 22.44
CA ALA A 488 -8.90 12.73 21.51
C ALA A 488 -9.83 12.37 20.34
N PRO A 489 -11.15 12.61 20.46
CA PRO A 489 -12.13 12.24 19.43
C PRO A 489 -12.01 13.08 18.14
N ASP A 490 -11.34 14.22 18.21
CA ASP A 490 -11.14 15.18 17.12
C ASP A 490 -9.76 15.87 17.22
N ALA A 491 -9.40 16.62 16.18
CA ALA A 491 -8.10 17.29 16.05
C ALA A 491 -7.87 18.40 17.10
N GLU A 492 -8.91 19.14 17.47
CA GLU A 492 -8.80 20.19 18.49
C GLU A 492 -8.54 19.61 19.87
N THR A 493 -9.24 18.52 20.23
CA THR A 493 -8.99 17.79 21.47
C THR A 493 -7.61 17.15 21.45
N PHE A 494 -7.17 16.60 20.31
CA PHE A 494 -5.81 16.08 20.14
C PHE A 494 -4.76 17.14 20.48
N TRP A 495 -4.93 18.36 19.96
CA TRP A 495 -4.02 19.46 20.25
C TRP A 495 -4.08 19.91 21.71
N ALA A 496 -5.29 20.07 22.27
CA ALA A 496 -5.48 20.44 23.67
C ALA A 496 -4.83 19.41 24.63
N ARG A 497 -4.94 18.11 24.33
CA ARG A 497 -4.30 17.03 25.10
C ARG A 497 -2.77 17.08 24.98
N THR A 498 -2.26 17.36 23.79
CA THR A 498 -0.83 17.54 23.54
C THR A 498 -0.27 18.69 24.39
N LEU A 499 -0.93 19.85 24.39
CA LEU A 499 -0.53 21.01 25.18
C LEU A 499 -0.61 20.77 26.69
N ALA A 500 -1.54 19.94 27.15
CA ALA A 500 -1.68 19.58 28.56
C ALA A 500 -0.53 18.69 29.09
N GLY A 501 0.34 18.15 28.23
CA GLY A 501 1.53 17.39 28.65
C GLY A 501 1.23 16.01 29.25
N ARG A 502 0.02 15.46 29.05
CA ARG A 502 -0.40 14.18 29.65
C ARG A 502 -0.47 13.06 28.62
N THR A 503 0.14 11.92 28.92
CA THR A 503 0.05 10.71 28.10
C THR A 503 -1.31 10.04 28.22
N MET A 504 -1.79 9.45 27.11
CA MET A 504 -3.00 8.63 27.00
C MET A 504 -2.67 7.14 27.00
N VAL A 505 -1.39 6.77 27.11
CA VAL A 505 -0.93 5.38 27.24
C VAL A 505 -1.18 4.89 28.66
N GLY A 506 -1.77 3.71 28.80
CA GLY A 506 -1.97 3.01 30.07
C GLY A 506 -2.41 1.56 29.87
N PRO A 507 -2.81 0.85 30.93
CA PRO A 507 -3.31 -0.51 30.80
C PRO A 507 -4.52 -0.56 29.85
N VAL A 508 -4.47 -1.44 28.85
CA VAL A 508 -5.58 -1.61 27.91
C VAL A 508 -6.76 -2.33 28.59
N PRO A 509 -8.01 -2.03 28.19
CA PRO A 509 -9.19 -2.75 28.66
C PRO A 509 -9.15 -4.27 28.39
N ASP A 510 -9.87 -5.06 29.19
CA ASP A 510 -9.92 -6.54 29.03
C ASP A 510 -10.59 -6.98 27.71
N ASP A 511 -11.46 -6.15 27.12
CA ASP A 511 -12.05 -6.41 25.79
C ASP A 511 -11.05 -6.16 24.64
N VAL A 512 -9.92 -5.51 24.93
CA VAL A 512 -8.80 -5.32 24.00
C VAL A 512 -7.76 -6.45 24.16
N LEU A 513 -7.40 -6.76 25.41
CA LEU A 513 -6.46 -7.82 25.77
C LEU A 513 -6.99 -8.59 26.97
N ASP A 514 -7.58 -9.76 26.72
CA ASP A 514 -7.92 -10.69 27.78
C ASP A 514 -6.63 -11.19 28.46
N ARG A 515 -6.36 -10.67 29.66
CA ARG A 515 -5.12 -10.93 30.40
C ARG A 515 -4.96 -12.39 30.79
N HIS A 516 -6.05 -13.15 30.93
CA HIS A 516 -5.99 -14.58 31.20
C HIS A 516 -5.48 -15.35 29.97
N LEU A 517 -5.93 -14.96 28.78
CA LEU A 517 -5.58 -15.64 27.53
C LEU A 517 -4.24 -15.23 26.96
N TYR A 518 -3.93 -13.93 27.01
CA TYR A 518 -2.96 -13.29 26.12
C TYR A 518 -1.87 -12.50 26.85
N HIS A 519 -1.80 -12.51 28.18
CA HIS A 519 -0.81 -11.72 28.92
C HIS A 519 0.10 -12.61 29.76
N ALA A 520 1.41 -12.42 29.61
CA ALA A 520 2.47 -13.11 30.36
C ALA A 520 3.57 -12.10 30.74
N PRO A 521 3.40 -11.34 31.85
CA PRO A 521 4.31 -10.26 32.23
C PRO A 521 5.78 -10.69 32.24
N GLY A 522 6.63 -9.91 31.55
CA GLY A 522 8.09 -10.10 31.54
C GLY A 522 8.61 -11.32 30.78
N ALA A 523 7.75 -12.12 30.14
CA ALA A 523 8.16 -13.31 29.39
C ALA A 523 7.88 -13.15 27.89
N ILE A 524 8.91 -13.29 27.06
CA ILE A 524 8.72 -13.39 25.61
C ILE A 524 8.02 -14.73 25.33
N SER A 525 6.81 -14.64 24.76
CA SER A 525 6.06 -15.78 24.24
C SER A 525 5.69 -15.54 22.78
N LEU A 526 5.40 -16.63 22.07
CA LEU A 526 4.86 -16.56 20.71
C LEU A 526 3.36 -16.30 20.72
N ASP A 527 2.63 -16.66 21.78
CA ASP A 527 1.16 -16.60 21.87
C ASP A 527 0.62 -15.64 22.94
N ARG A 528 1.49 -15.03 23.75
CA ARG A 528 1.16 -14.07 24.82
C ARG A 528 2.03 -12.81 24.73
N SER A 529 1.43 -11.68 25.08
CA SER A 529 2.08 -10.38 25.23
C SER A 529 2.70 -10.23 26.61
N TYR A 530 3.91 -9.67 26.72
CA TYR A 530 4.50 -9.36 28.03
C TYR A 530 4.12 -7.98 28.57
N SER A 531 3.44 -7.17 27.76
CA SER A 531 2.98 -5.83 28.09
C SER A 531 1.47 -5.76 27.87
N ASP A 532 0.77 -5.06 28.74
CA ASP A 532 -0.65 -4.74 28.62
C ASP A 532 -0.88 -3.23 28.42
N GLN A 533 0.16 -2.49 28.06
CA GLN A 533 0.13 -1.03 27.94
C GLN A 533 -0.21 -0.62 26.51
N GLY A 534 -1.11 0.35 26.34
CA GLY A 534 -1.50 0.88 25.04
C GLY A 534 -2.43 2.09 25.15
N ALA A 535 -2.86 2.59 23.99
CA ALA A 535 -3.76 3.74 23.88
C ALA A 535 -4.89 3.44 22.89
N PRO A 536 -5.91 2.65 23.28
CA PRO A 536 -6.97 2.20 22.37
C PRO A 536 -8.01 3.28 22.09
N LEU A 537 -8.66 3.19 20.92
CA LEU A 537 -9.77 4.04 20.52
C LEU A 537 -11.12 3.36 20.79
N PRO A 538 -12.13 4.09 21.29
CA PRO A 538 -13.50 3.60 21.29
C PRO A 538 -13.99 3.41 19.86
N ARG A 539 -14.48 2.20 19.54
CA ARG A 539 -14.99 1.82 18.22
C ARG A 539 -16.36 2.47 17.96
N PRO A 540 -16.57 3.14 16.81
CA PRO A 540 -17.89 3.64 16.45
C PRO A 540 -18.92 2.51 16.31
N VAL A 541 -20.07 2.68 16.97
CA VAL A 541 -21.17 1.70 16.99
C VAL A 541 -22.25 1.95 15.94
N GLY A 542 -22.23 3.12 15.30
CA GLY A 542 -23.17 3.51 14.24
C GLY A 542 -22.53 4.46 13.24
N PRO A 543 -23.13 4.61 12.04
CA PRO A 543 -22.59 5.49 11.00
C PRO A 543 -22.56 6.95 11.45
N PRO A 544 -21.63 7.76 10.89
CA PRO A 544 -21.61 9.20 11.14
C PRO A 544 -22.95 9.86 10.80
N PRO A 545 -23.37 10.91 11.53
CA PRO A 545 -24.59 11.65 11.22
C PRO A 545 -24.62 12.13 9.76
N GLY A 546 -25.76 11.97 9.09
CA GLY A 546 -25.95 12.36 7.69
C GLY A 546 -25.64 11.29 6.66
N LEU A 547 -24.95 10.20 7.03
CA LEU A 547 -24.70 9.06 6.14
C LEU A 547 -25.74 7.96 6.36
N SER A 548 -26.32 7.45 5.28
CA SER A 548 -27.37 6.42 5.32
C SER A 548 -26.83 5.03 5.00
N LEU A 549 -26.15 4.41 5.97
CA LEU A 549 -25.69 3.02 5.86
C LEU A 549 -26.66 2.07 6.58
N PRO A 550 -27.17 1.01 5.91
CA PRO A 550 -27.96 -0.02 6.56
C PRO A 550 -27.20 -0.66 7.75
N PRO A 551 -27.86 -0.95 8.88
CA PRO A 551 -27.19 -1.48 10.08
C PRO A 551 -26.36 -2.75 9.83
N GLY A 552 -26.87 -3.70 9.03
CA GLY A 552 -26.13 -4.92 8.69
C GLY A 552 -24.84 -4.65 7.90
N ARG A 553 -24.89 -3.74 6.92
CA ARG A 553 -23.70 -3.31 6.16
C ARG A 553 -22.70 -2.61 7.06
N TYR A 554 -23.15 -1.69 7.92
CA TYR A 554 -22.26 -0.99 8.86
C TYR A 554 -21.60 -1.96 9.84
N ALA A 555 -22.35 -2.95 10.34
CA ALA A 555 -21.85 -3.99 11.23
C ALA A 555 -20.80 -4.91 10.57
N ALA A 556 -20.83 -5.06 9.25
CA ALA A 556 -19.83 -5.81 8.49
C ALA A 556 -18.51 -5.03 8.27
N LEU A 557 -18.52 -3.69 8.36
CA LEU A 557 -17.32 -2.87 8.14
C LEU A 557 -16.23 -3.13 9.19
N ASP A 558 -14.97 -3.05 8.76
CA ASP A 558 -13.83 -3.12 9.68
C ASP A 558 -13.83 -1.93 10.66
N PRO A 559 -13.40 -2.10 11.92
CA PRO A 559 -13.21 -0.99 12.83
C PRO A 559 -12.37 0.18 12.26
N ALA A 560 -11.31 -0.09 11.49
CA ALA A 560 -10.51 0.94 10.84
C ALA A 560 -11.31 1.72 9.78
N GLN A 561 -12.14 1.03 8.99
CA GLN A 561 -13.05 1.65 8.02
C GLN A 561 -14.06 2.58 8.72
N ARG A 562 -14.64 2.13 9.85
CA ARG A 562 -15.60 2.93 10.64
C ARG A 562 -14.96 4.19 11.21
N VAL A 563 -13.75 4.07 11.75
CA VAL A 563 -12.99 5.21 12.30
C VAL A 563 -12.65 6.20 11.19
N ALA A 564 -12.11 5.75 10.07
CA ALA A 564 -11.74 6.61 8.94
C ALA A 564 -12.96 7.32 8.33
N LEU A 565 -14.10 6.62 8.19
CA LEU A 565 -15.36 7.22 7.74
C LEU A 565 -15.83 8.34 8.69
N GLY A 566 -15.70 8.13 10.01
CA GLY A 566 -15.99 9.15 11.01
C GLY A 566 -15.06 10.36 10.95
N VAL A 567 -13.76 10.14 10.73
CA VAL A 567 -12.77 11.22 10.56
C VAL A 567 -13.04 12.02 9.28
N ALA A 568 -13.35 11.35 8.17
CA ALA A 568 -13.75 12.01 6.92
C ALA A 568 -15.03 12.84 7.11
N ALA A 569 -16.04 12.29 7.78
CA ALA A 569 -17.27 13.03 8.11
C ALA A 569 -16.99 14.29 8.93
N ALA A 570 -16.12 14.21 9.94
CA ALA A 570 -15.72 15.36 10.73
C ALA A 570 -14.99 16.42 9.88
N LEU A 571 -14.09 16.00 8.98
CA LEU A 571 -13.38 16.89 8.06
C LEU A 571 -14.37 17.65 7.15
N PHE A 572 -15.31 16.92 6.52
CA PHE A 572 -16.28 17.51 5.61
C PHE A 572 -17.30 18.41 6.32
N ALA A 573 -17.70 18.05 7.54
CA ALA A 573 -18.56 18.90 8.39
C ALA A 573 -17.87 20.22 8.75
N GLN A 574 -16.58 20.21 9.09
CA GLN A 574 -15.81 21.43 9.39
C GLN A 574 -15.71 22.38 8.19
N ARG A 575 -15.70 21.85 6.96
CA ARG A 575 -15.72 22.64 5.73
C ARG A 575 -17.09 23.20 5.35
N GLY A 576 -18.16 22.88 6.11
CA GLY A 576 -19.51 23.25 5.74
C GLY A 576 -20.06 22.53 4.51
N SER A 577 -19.44 21.42 4.10
CA SER A 577 -19.90 20.55 3.00
C SER A 577 -20.10 19.11 3.52
N PRO A 578 -21.14 18.84 4.34
CA PRO A 578 -21.32 17.53 4.99
C PRO A 578 -21.55 16.38 4.00
N SER A 579 -22.03 16.68 2.79
CA SER A 579 -22.17 15.71 1.69
C SER A 579 -20.86 15.46 0.94
N GLY A 580 -19.78 16.16 1.28
CA GLY A 580 -18.43 15.93 0.77
C GLY A 580 -18.14 16.49 -0.62
N GLY A 581 -19.11 17.10 -1.32
CA GLY A 581 -18.94 17.53 -2.72
C GLY A 581 -17.66 18.34 -2.97
N LEU A 582 -16.76 17.78 -3.78
CA LEU A 582 -15.52 18.40 -4.25
C LEU A 582 -15.51 18.36 -5.79
N PRO A 583 -15.24 19.50 -6.47
CA PRO A 583 -15.19 19.52 -7.92
C PRO A 583 -13.91 18.86 -8.44
N GLY A 584 -14.01 18.25 -9.61
CA GLY A 584 -12.88 17.63 -10.30
C GLY A 584 -12.61 16.18 -9.90
N ALA A 585 -11.55 15.63 -10.45
CA ALA A 585 -11.13 14.25 -10.18
C ALA A 585 -10.19 14.21 -8.98
N GLY A 586 -10.38 13.26 -8.09
CA GLY A 586 -9.68 13.14 -6.82
C GLY A 586 -8.89 11.84 -6.66
N LEU A 587 -8.21 11.77 -5.53
CA LEU A 587 -7.59 10.56 -5.00
C LEU A 587 -7.91 10.48 -3.50
N ILE A 588 -8.21 9.29 -3.00
CA ILE A 588 -8.23 9.01 -1.56
C ILE A 588 -7.14 7.99 -1.26
N ALA A 589 -6.06 8.41 -0.62
CA ALA A 589 -4.91 7.57 -0.30
C ALA A 589 -4.78 7.36 1.22
N VAL A 590 -4.97 6.13 1.69
CA VAL A 590 -4.96 5.83 3.13
C VAL A 590 -3.89 4.82 3.48
N GLY A 591 -2.95 5.22 4.34
CA GLY A 591 -1.99 4.33 4.98
C GLY A 591 -2.70 3.32 5.89
N SER A 592 -2.51 2.02 5.67
CA SER A 592 -3.09 0.92 6.46
C SER A 592 -2.28 -0.37 6.26
N ASN A 593 -2.37 -1.34 7.18
CA ASN A 593 -1.61 -2.59 7.18
C ASN A 593 -1.97 -3.66 6.10
N LEU A 594 -2.74 -3.29 5.06
CA LEU A 594 -3.21 -4.10 3.91
C LEU A 594 -3.79 -5.51 4.20
N GLY A 595 -4.04 -5.86 5.47
CA GLY A 595 -4.85 -7.00 5.86
C GLY A 595 -5.67 -6.57 7.06
N LEU A 596 -6.97 -6.41 6.90
CA LEU A 596 -7.78 -5.78 7.96
C LEU A 596 -8.09 -6.75 9.11
N HIS A 597 -8.59 -6.23 10.23
CA HIS A 597 -8.92 -7.07 11.38
C HIS A 597 -10.04 -8.07 11.05
N ASN A 598 -11.11 -7.60 10.41
CA ASN A 598 -12.24 -8.43 10.02
C ASN A 598 -11.82 -9.57 9.08
N GLU A 599 -10.98 -9.27 8.11
CA GLU A 599 -10.46 -10.24 7.17
C GLU A 599 -9.71 -11.39 7.88
N ARG A 600 -8.77 -11.04 8.77
CA ARG A 600 -8.01 -12.02 9.54
C ARG A 600 -8.92 -12.85 10.43
N ARG A 601 -9.84 -12.20 11.15
CA ARG A 601 -10.81 -12.85 12.03
C ARG A 601 -11.67 -13.85 11.25
N LEU A 602 -12.16 -13.47 10.08
CA LEU A 602 -12.98 -14.34 9.24
C LEU A 602 -12.20 -15.52 8.67
N ASN A 603 -10.94 -15.31 8.26
CA ASN A 603 -10.07 -16.44 7.89
C ASN A 603 -9.85 -17.40 9.06
N SER A 604 -9.58 -16.90 10.27
CA SER A 604 -9.43 -17.74 11.46
C SER A 604 -10.71 -18.52 11.79
N LEU A 605 -11.88 -17.88 11.70
CA LEU A 605 -13.17 -18.54 11.92
C LEU A 605 -13.46 -19.63 10.88
N LEU A 606 -13.12 -19.39 9.62
CA LEU A 606 -13.32 -20.34 8.53
C LEU A 606 -12.29 -21.48 8.49
N ALA A 607 -11.22 -21.37 9.28
CA ALA A 607 -10.17 -22.39 9.47
C ALA A 607 -10.33 -23.18 10.78
N ALA A 608 -11.56 -23.30 11.30
CA ALA A 608 -11.86 -24.03 12.53
C ALA A 608 -11.55 -25.54 12.45
N ASP A 609 -11.59 -26.10 11.24
CA ASP A 609 -11.17 -27.47 10.93
C ASP A 609 -9.71 -27.72 11.31
N VAL A 610 -8.81 -26.76 11.06
CA VAL A 610 -7.40 -26.85 11.47
C VAL A 610 -7.27 -26.96 12.99
N LEU A 611 -8.07 -26.21 13.75
CA LEU A 611 -8.08 -26.31 15.21
C LEU A 611 -8.58 -27.67 15.68
N GLU A 612 -9.64 -28.20 15.05
CA GLU A 612 -10.17 -29.52 15.39
C GLU A 612 -9.21 -30.65 15.06
N GLU A 613 -8.50 -30.58 13.92
CA GLU A 613 -7.47 -31.56 13.56
C GLU A 613 -6.36 -31.61 14.62
N VAL A 614 -5.89 -30.44 15.07
CA VAL A 614 -4.89 -30.34 16.15
C VAL A 614 -5.45 -30.92 17.45
N ALA A 615 -6.70 -30.59 17.81
CA ALA A 615 -7.34 -31.10 19.02
C ALA A 615 -7.49 -32.63 19.00
N GLN A 616 -7.87 -33.21 17.85
CA GLN A 616 -8.02 -34.66 17.69
C GLN A 616 -6.71 -35.44 17.86
N GLY A 617 -5.57 -34.78 17.62
CA GLY A 617 -4.24 -35.35 17.76
C GLY A 617 -3.64 -35.25 19.17
N LEU A 618 -4.35 -34.65 20.15
CA LEU A 618 -3.84 -34.52 21.51
C LEU A 618 -3.93 -35.82 22.30
N ASP A 619 -2.94 -36.04 23.16
CA ASP A 619 -2.89 -37.18 24.07
C ASP A 619 -4.07 -37.14 25.06
N ALA A 620 -4.49 -35.95 25.49
CA ALA A 620 -5.64 -35.74 26.36
C ALA A 620 -6.96 -36.30 25.79
N LEU A 621 -7.13 -36.34 24.45
CA LEU A 621 -8.33 -36.88 23.79
C LEU A 621 -8.18 -38.36 23.41
N GLY A 622 -6.97 -38.92 23.51
CA GLY A 622 -6.66 -40.33 23.18
C GLY A 622 -7.55 -41.33 23.93
N PRO A 623 -7.71 -41.23 25.27
CA PRO A 623 -8.51 -42.14 26.09
C PRO A 623 -10.04 -42.04 25.91
N LEU A 624 -10.55 -41.14 25.07
CA LEU A 624 -11.98 -40.96 24.83
C LEU A 624 -12.49 -41.88 23.72
N THR A 625 -13.74 -42.36 23.86
CA THR A 625 -14.42 -43.04 22.75
C THR A 625 -14.69 -42.06 21.60
N ALA A 626 -14.88 -42.56 20.37
CA ALA A 626 -15.19 -41.72 19.22
C ALA A 626 -16.44 -40.83 19.45
N ARG A 627 -17.46 -41.37 20.13
CA ARG A 627 -18.66 -40.62 20.53
C ARG A 627 -18.32 -39.50 21.51
N ALA A 628 -17.62 -39.81 22.60
CA ALA A 628 -17.23 -38.83 23.61
C ALA A 628 -16.37 -37.70 23.02
N ARG A 629 -15.42 -38.07 22.16
CA ARG A 629 -14.59 -37.13 21.40
C ARG A 629 -15.44 -36.20 20.54
N GLY A 630 -16.40 -36.76 19.79
CA GLY A 630 -17.34 -35.99 18.98
C GLY A 630 -18.22 -35.04 19.80
N GLU A 631 -18.66 -35.46 20.98
CA GLU A 631 -19.46 -34.63 21.90
C GLU A 631 -18.64 -33.46 22.47
N VAL A 632 -17.39 -33.69 22.90
CA VAL A 632 -16.48 -32.63 23.36
C VAL A 632 -16.23 -31.61 22.26
N LEU A 633 -15.82 -32.05 21.06
CA LEU A 633 -15.54 -31.14 19.95
C LEU A 633 -16.79 -30.36 19.51
N ARG A 634 -17.99 -30.98 19.59
CA ARG A 634 -19.26 -30.27 19.36
C ARG A 634 -19.47 -29.16 20.39
N LEU A 635 -19.24 -29.43 21.68
CA LEU A 635 -19.37 -28.41 22.74
C LEU A 635 -18.39 -27.26 22.53
N VAL A 636 -17.14 -27.54 22.12
CA VAL A 636 -16.17 -26.48 21.81
C VAL A 636 -16.66 -25.64 20.63
N ARG A 637 -17.08 -26.26 19.52
CA ARG A 637 -17.65 -25.57 18.35
C ARG A 637 -18.82 -24.64 18.72
N GLU A 638 -19.72 -25.10 19.58
CA GLU A 638 -20.88 -24.31 20.03
C GLU A 638 -20.47 -23.07 20.83
N ARG A 639 -19.33 -23.12 21.54
CA ARG A 639 -18.83 -22.02 22.36
C ARG A 639 -17.88 -21.08 21.61
N THR A 640 -17.13 -21.58 20.63
CA THR A 640 -16.17 -20.79 19.84
C THR A 640 -16.78 -20.25 18.54
N GLY A 641 -17.84 -20.88 18.03
CA GLY A 641 -18.46 -20.59 16.74
C GLY A 641 -17.74 -21.27 15.56
N THR A 642 -18.47 -21.41 14.44
CA THR A 642 -18.01 -22.11 13.22
C THR A 642 -18.02 -21.23 11.97
N GLY A 643 -18.45 -19.98 12.09
CA GLY A 643 -18.60 -19.06 10.96
C GLY A 643 -19.77 -19.39 10.01
N ALA A 644 -20.62 -20.38 10.32
CA ALA A 644 -21.72 -20.82 9.45
C ALA A 644 -22.76 -19.71 9.15
N ASP A 645 -22.97 -18.77 10.08
CA ASP A 645 -23.94 -17.68 9.95
C ASP A 645 -23.33 -16.35 9.47
N VAL A 646 -22.09 -16.36 8.97
CA VAL A 646 -21.44 -15.13 8.49
C VAL A 646 -22.06 -14.69 7.16
N ASP A 647 -22.52 -13.44 7.10
CA ASP A 647 -22.89 -12.77 5.85
C ASP A 647 -21.63 -12.45 5.03
N LEU A 648 -21.22 -13.42 4.22
CA LEU A 648 -20.04 -13.33 3.37
C LEU A 648 -20.18 -12.28 2.25
N THR A 649 -21.41 -11.92 1.87
CA THR A 649 -21.65 -10.93 0.81
C THR A 649 -21.22 -9.53 1.27
N HIS A 650 -21.59 -9.12 2.48
CA HIS A 650 -21.13 -7.83 3.05
C HIS A 650 -19.72 -7.91 3.66
N ALA A 651 -19.29 -9.09 4.10
CA ALA A 651 -17.97 -9.27 4.71
C ALA A 651 -16.80 -8.90 3.80
N LEU A 652 -16.94 -9.08 2.47
CA LEU A 652 -15.89 -8.69 1.52
C LEU A 652 -15.62 -7.18 1.56
N ASP A 653 -16.67 -6.35 1.60
CA ASP A 653 -16.54 -4.89 1.70
C ASP A 653 -15.80 -4.50 2.99
N GLY A 654 -16.12 -5.19 4.08
CA GLY A 654 -15.49 -5.03 5.38
C GLY A 654 -14.07 -5.58 5.50
N SER A 655 -13.52 -6.20 4.45
CA SER A 655 -12.22 -6.88 4.50
C SER A 655 -11.18 -6.25 3.58
N LEU A 656 -11.59 -5.51 2.55
CA LEU A 656 -10.67 -4.81 1.65
C LEU A 656 -10.02 -3.62 2.35
N ALA A 657 -8.69 -3.54 2.31
CA ALA A 657 -7.94 -2.41 2.86
C ALA A 657 -8.18 -1.14 2.05
N SER A 658 -8.18 -1.25 0.71
CA SER A 658 -8.63 -0.19 -0.21
C SER A 658 -10.10 0.21 0.03
N GLY A 659 -10.87 -0.66 0.68
CA GLY A 659 -12.23 -0.39 1.15
C GLY A 659 -12.34 0.78 2.11
N ILE A 660 -11.28 1.10 2.87
CA ILE A 660 -11.24 2.30 3.73
C ILE A 660 -11.42 3.57 2.87
N ALA A 661 -10.61 3.69 1.82
CA ALA A 661 -10.68 4.82 0.89
C ALA A 661 -11.96 4.77 0.05
N ALA A 662 -12.35 3.58 -0.42
CA ALA A 662 -13.52 3.41 -1.27
C ALA A 662 -14.83 3.73 -0.55
N LEU A 663 -14.96 3.42 0.76
CA LEU A 663 -16.12 3.83 1.55
C LEU A 663 -16.23 5.34 1.64
N ILE A 664 -15.12 6.05 1.84
CA ILE A 664 -15.13 7.52 1.86
C ILE A 664 -15.53 8.05 0.48
N ALA A 665 -14.93 7.55 -0.60
CA ALA A 665 -15.27 8.00 -1.95
C ALA A 665 -16.77 7.76 -2.26
N ASN A 666 -17.29 6.59 -1.91
CA ASN A 666 -18.65 6.18 -2.21
C ASN A 666 -19.71 6.89 -1.37
N GLU A 667 -19.55 6.93 -0.05
CA GLU A 667 -20.57 7.50 0.84
C GLU A 667 -20.63 9.04 0.76
N PHE A 668 -19.55 9.69 0.32
CA PHE A 668 -19.51 11.12 0.01
C PHE A 668 -19.65 11.43 -1.50
N ALA A 669 -19.93 10.43 -2.33
CA ALA A 669 -20.13 10.55 -3.78
C ALA A 669 -19.01 11.34 -4.52
N LEU A 670 -17.76 11.04 -4.17
CA LEU A 670 -16.56 11.67 -4.73
C LEU A 670 -16.08 10.92 -5.97
N ASP A 671 -15.83 11.61 -7.08
CA ASP A 671 -14.97 11.08 -8.16
C ASP A 671 -13.53 11.09 -7.66
N ALA A 672 -13.20 10.15 -6.76
CA ALA A 672 -11.87 10.05 -6.18
C ALA A 672 -11.39 8.61 -6.15
N VAL A 673 -10.26 8.34 -6.78
CA VAL A 673 -9.68 6.99 -6.87
C VAL A 673 -9.25 6.51 -5.48
N PRO A 674 -9.81 5.42 -4.95
CA PRO A 674 -9.43 4.89 -3.65
C PRO A 674 -8.17 4.03 -3.73
N VAL A 675 -7.24 4.25 -2.81
CA VAL A 675 -6.03 3.42 -2.65
C VAL A 675 -5.67 3.26 -1.18
N ALA A 676 -5.32 2.05 -0.80
CA ALA A 676 -4.62 1.79 0.46
C ALA A 676 -3.12 1.63 0.20
N VAL A 677 -2.30 2.14 1.12
CA VAL A 677 -0.83 2.16 1.01
C VAL A 677 -0.23 1.56 2.27
N GLU A 678 0.83 0.77 2.13
CA GLU A 678 1.52 0.13 3.26
C GLU A 678 3.04 0.24 3.13
N ALA A 679 3.62 0.94 4.10
CA ALA A 679 5.04 1.21 4.28
C ALA A 679 5.40 1.09 5.77
N ALA A 680 4.82 0.11 6.47
CA ALA A 680 4.90 -0.09 7.91
C ALA A 680 4.53 1.18 8.67
N CYS A 681 5.38 1.64 9.57
CA CYS A 681 5.12 2.86 10.35
C CYS A 681 5.12 4.15 9.49
N ALA A 682 5.60 4.08 8.24
CA ALA A 682 5.64 5.21 7.30
C ALA A 682 4.42 5.28 6.36
N SER A 683 3.44 4.36 6.46
CA SER A 683 2.31 4.24 5.51
C SER A 683 1.56 5.55 5.24
N SER A 684 1.27 6.35 6.27
CA SER A 684 0.58 7.64 6.08
C SER A 684 1.42 8.69 5.35
N LEU A 685 2.75 8.73 5.53
CA LEU A 685 3.62 9.62 4.74
C LEU A 685 3.79 9.10 3.30
N ALA A 686 3.84 7.77 3.11
CA ALA A 686 3.84 7.18 1.78
C ALA A 686 2.54 7.47 1.01
N ALA A 687 1.39 7.41 1.68
CA ALA A 687 0.10 7.81 1.10
C ALA A 687 0.07 9.30 0.73
N LEU A 688 0.65 10.16 1.56
CA LEU A 688 0.81 11.60 1.27
C LEU A 688 1.76 11.83 0.08
N ASP A 689 2.89 11.10 -0.02
CA ASP A 689 3.82 11.19 -1.15
C ASP A 689 3.15 10.82 -2.48
N LEU A 690 2.38 9.73 -2.50
CA LEU A 690 1.59 9.31 -3.66
C LEU A 690 0.57 10.41 -4.06
N ALA A 691 -0.15 10.98 -3.08
CA ALA A 691 -1.11 12.04 -3.32
C ALA A 691 -0.46 13.34 -3.84
N VAL A 692 0.65 13.76 -3.24
CA VAL A 692 1.42 14.93 -3.65
C VAL A 692 1.94 14.75 -5.08
N GLY A 693 2.44 13.56 -5.43
CA GLY A 693 2.90 13.23 -6.77
C GLY A 693 1.79 13.41 -7.82
N ARG A 694 0.59 12.86 -7.55
CA ARG A 694 -0.55 12.94 -8.48
C ARG A 694 -1.17 14.33 -8.58
N LEU A 695 -1.13 15.11 -7.50
CA LEU A 695 -1.50 16.53 -7.54
C LEU A 695 -0.52 17.32 -8.40
N ARG A 696 0.79 17.12 -8.23
CA ARG A 696 1.83 17.82 -9.00
C ARG A 696 1.85 17.44 -10.48
N SER A 697 1.51 16.20 -10.82
CA SER A 697 1.42 15.78 -12.23
C SER A 697 0.13 16.26 -12.92
N GLY A 698 -0.81 16.84 -12.19
CA GLY A 698 -2.12 17.21 -12.73
C GLY A 698 -3.06 16.02 -12.96
N ALA A 699 -2.69 14.82 -12.49
CA ALA A 699 -3.51 13.62 -12.64
C ALA A 699 -4.81 13.69 -11.82
N VAL A 700 -4.81 14.46 -10.73
CA VAL A 700 -5.96 14.76 -9.88
C VAL A 700 -5.99 16.24 -9.47
N ASP A 701 -7.17 16.75 -9.14
CA ASP A 701 -7.46 18.14 -8.76
C ASP A 701 -7.46 18.34 -7.23
N TYR A 702 -7.81 17.28 -6.49
CA TYR A 702 -7.71 17.24 -5.03
C TYR A 702 -7.27 15.85 -4.56
N ALA A 703 -6.81 15.75 -3.32
CA ALA A 703 -6.56 14.46 -2.69
C ALA A 703 -6.96 14.47 -1.21
N LEU A 704 -7.56 13.39 -0.73
CA LEU A 704 -7.70 13.11 0.70
C LEU A 704 -6.66 12.05 1.07
N ALA A 705 -5.67 12.41 1.89
CA ALA A 705 -4.56 11.53 2.19
C ALA A 705 -4.25 11.47 3.69
N GLY A 706 -3.77 10.32 4.16
CA GLY A 706 -3.45 10.13 5.58
C GLY A 706 -3.28 8.66 5.95
N GLY A 707 -3.72 8.25 7.13
CA GLY A 707 -3.67 6.84 7.55
C GLY A 707 -4.57 6.50 8.72
N VAL A 708 -4.85 5.21 8.88
CA VAL A 708 -5.60 4.63 10.01
C VAL A 708 -5.01 3.27 10.38
N GLU A 709 -4.83 3.04 11.68
CA GLU A 709 -4.60 1.69 12.21
C GLU A 709 -5.04 1.60 13.67
N LEU A 710 -5.49 0.40 14.06
CA LEU A 710 -5.97 0.08 15.40
C LEU A 710 -5.16 -1.09 16.00
N PRO A 711 -3.85 -0.88 16.27
CA PRO A 711 -2.92 -1.91 16.73
C PRO A 711 -3.14 -2.33 18.19
N CYS A 712 -4.01 -1.65 18.95
CA CYS A 712 -4.39 -2.09 20.29
C CYS A 712 -5.36 -3.27 20.16
N ASN A 713 -4.80 -4.47 19.97
CA ASN A 713 -5.50 -5.74 19.94
C ASN A 713 -4.55 -6.87 20.34
N ALA A 714 -5.10 -7.97 20.88
CA ALA A 714 -4.31 -9.09 21.38
C ALA A 714 -3.27 -9.60 20.37
N ARG A 715 -3.65 -9.76 19.10
CA ARG A 715 -2.75 -10.26 18.06
C ARG A 715 -1.53 -9.37 17.86
N ASP A 716 -1.72 -8.07 17.60
CA ASP A 716 -0.59 -7.19 17.33
C ASP A 716 0.29 -6.99 18.57
N MET A 717 -0.29 -6.99 19.77
CA MET A 717 0.47 -6.95 21.03
C MET A 717 1.32 -8.20 21.25
N VAL A 718 0.77 -9.39 20.98
CA VAL A 718 1.50 -10.67 21.03
C VAL A 718 2.65 -10.68 20.02
N LEU A 719 2.38 -10.30 18.77
CA LEU A 719 3.39 -10.32 17.71
C LEU A 719 4.50 -9.26 17.90
N CYS A 720 4.18 -8.10 18.48
CA CYS A 720 5.21 -7.12 18.83
C CYS A 720 6.02 -7.58 20.06
N SER A 721 5.37 -8.25 21.03
CA SER A 721 6.05 -8.85 22.18
C SER A 721 7.00 -9.97 21.75
N SER A 722 6.62 -10.83 20.81
CA SER A 722 7.49 -11.91 20.34
C SER A 722 8.79 -11.40 19.70
N LEU A 723 8.77 -10.18 19.14
CA LEU A 723 9.95 -9.48 18.63
C LEU A 723 10.72 -8.66 19.66
N GLY A 724 10.20 -8.50 20.89
CA GLY A 724 10.82 -7.63 21.89
C GLY A 724 10.67 -6.13 21.59
N LEU A 725 9.61 -5.71 20.87
CA LEU A 725 9.42 -4.32 20.46
C LEU A 725 8.66 -3.45 21.47
N LEU A 726 7.88 -4.07 22.36
CA LEU A 726 7.06 -3.34 23.32
C LEU A 726 7.88 -2.90 24.54
N SER A 727 7.55 -1.74 25.07
CA SER A 727 8.08 -1.28 26.36
C SER A 727 7.48 -2.09 27.51
N HIS A 728 8.26 -2.33 28.56
CA HIS A 728 7.79 -3.02 29.77
C HIS A 728 6.97 -2.11 30.70
N ASP A 729 7.11 -0.78 30.62
CA ASP A 729 6.36 0.19 31.42
C ASP A 729 5.60 1.21 30.55
N ARG A 730 6.29 2.08 29.83
CA ARG A 730 5.66 3.06 28.94
C ARG A 730 6.62 3.54 27.85
N ILE A 731 6.07 3.95 26.71
CA ILE A 731 6.82 4.62 25.66
C ILE A 731 7.43 5.96 26.13
N THR A 732 8.76 6.09 26.04
CA THR A 732 9.50 7.28 26.50
C THR A 732 10.54 7.73 25.46
N PRO A 733 10.11 8.34 24.34
CA PRO A 733 11.03 8.80 23.30
C PRO A 733 12.11 9.72 23.86
N PHE A 734 13.37 9.40 23.52
CA PHE A 734 14.60 10.11 23.86
C PHE A 734 15.03 10.05 25.33
N ASP A 735 14.31 9.33 26.19
CA ASP A 735 14.68 9.12 27.59
C ASP A 735 15.78 8.06 27.73
N GLU A 736 16.59 8.16 28.78
CA GLU A 736 17.54 7.12 29.16
C GLU A 736 16.87 5.75 29.39
N ALA A 737 15.62 5.75 29.88
CA ALA A 737 14.83 4.55 30.14
C ALA A 737 14.11 3.97 28.91
N ALA A 738 14.30 4.54 27.71
CA ALA A 738 13.72 4.06 26.46
C ALA A 738 14.08 2.58 26.20
N ASP A 739 13.07 1.70 26.23
CA ASP A 739 13.22 0.24 26.07
C ASP A 739 12.28 -0.37 25.01
N GLY A 740 11.39 0.41 24.42
CA GLY A 740 10.36 -0.06 23.49
C GLY A 740 9.23 0.95 23.30
N PHE A 741 8.25 0.59 22.49
CA PHE A 741 7.04 1.41 22.29
C PHE A 741 5.81 0.80 22.96
N SER A 742 4.75 1.59 23.10
CA SER A 742 3.40 1.10 23.46
C SER A 742 2.48 1.34 22.26
N PRO A 743 1.64 0.37 21.84
CA PRO A 743 0.72 0.56 20.72
C PRO A 743 -0.30 1.67 21.03
N GLY A 744 -0.74 2.37 19.98
CA GLY A 744 -1.81 3.35 20.06
C GLY A 744 -2.72 3.27 18.86
N ASP A 745 -4.01 3.52 19.05
CA ASP A 745 -4.97 3.57 17.96
C ASP A 745 -5.08 4.99 17.41
N GLY A 746 -5.13 5.13 16.08
CA GLY A 746 -5.15 6.46 15.47
C GLY A 746 -5.65 6.50 14.03
N CYS A 747 -6.21 7.64 13.66
CA CYS A 747 -6.51 8.02 12.29
C CYS A 747 -6.27 9.53 12.10
N ALA A 748 -5.63 9.91 10.99
CA ALA A 748 -5.51 11.31 10.58
C ALA A 748 -5.66 11.39 9.05
N LEU A 749 -6.46 12.35 8.58
CA LEU A 749 -6.75 12.60 7.17
C LEU A 749 -6.59 14.09 6.85
N PHE A 750 -6.02 14.37 5.67
CA PHE A 750 -5.72 15.72 5.18
C PHE A 750 -6.30 15.88 3.78
N LEU A 751 -7.11 16.91 3.57
CA LEU A 751 -7.58 17.31 2.25
C LEU A 751 -6.55 18.27 1.65
N LEU A 752 -6.09 17.93 0.45
CA LEU A 752 -4.94 18.52 -0.21
C LEU A 752 -5.31 19.02 -1.60
N LYS A 753 -4.76 20.18 -1.97
CA LYS A 753 -4.84 20.75 -3.31
C LYS A 753 -3.50 21.36 -3.68
N ARG A 754 -3.25 21.52 -4.98
CA ARG A 754 -2.21 22.45 -5.47
C ARG A 754 -2.47 23.83 -4.86
N TYR A 755 -1.42 24.52 -4.43
CA TYR A 755 -1.58 25.79 -3.72
C TYR A 755 -2.30 26.84 -4.59
N GLU A 756 -1.99 26.90 -5.88
CA GLU A 756 -2.66 27.80 -6.81
C GLU A 756 -4.16 27.47 -6.95
N ASP A 757 -4.52 26.18 -6.99
CA ASP A 757 -5.92 25.76 -7.03
C ASP A 757 -6.67 26.06 -5.74
N ALA A 758 -6.01 25.94 -4.58
CA ALA A 758 -6.60 26.31 -3.30
C ALA A 758 -6.91 27.82 -3.26
N LEU A 759 -5.98 28.66 -3.72
CA LEU A 759 -6.20 30.11 -3.81
C LEU A 759 -7.30 30.46 -4.82
N ARG A 760 -7.29 29.82 -6.00
CA ARG A 760 -8.31 30.02 -7.04
C ARG A 760 -9.71 29.72 -6.52
N ASP A 761 -9.84 28.64 -5.77
CA ASP A 761 -11.14 28.15 -5.30
C ASP A 761 -11.54 28.76 -3.95
N GLY A 762 -10.70 29.63 -3.38
CA GLY A 762 -10.97 30.32 -2.11
C GLY A 762 -10.94 29.40 -0.89
N ASP A 763 -10.20 28.29 -0.96
CA ASP A 763 -10.07 27.35 0.14
C ASP A 763 -9.22 27.94 1.29
N PRO A 764 -9.55 27.65 2.56
CA PRO A 764 -8.67 27.98 3.67
C PRO A 764 -7.35 27.20 3.54
N VAL A 765 -6.21 27.85 3.76
CA VAL A 765 -4.90 27.18 3.75
C VAL A 765 -4.37 27.05 5.18
N HIS A 766 -4.33 25.83 5.68
CA HIS A 766 -3.88 25.53 7.05
C HIS A 766 -2.36 25.37 7.17
N GLY A 767 -1.68 25.13 6.05
CA GLY A 767 -0.25 24.92 5.96
C GLY A 767 0.12 24.39 4.59
N LEU A 768 1.42 24.38 4.28
CA LEU A 768 1.95 24.02 2.97
C LEU A 768 2.90 22.83 3.09
N LEU A 769 2.57 21.73 2.42
CA LEU A 769 3.49 20.62 2.23
C LEU A 769 4.47 21.02 1.11
N ARG A 770 5.73 21.28 1.49
CA ARG A 770 6.77 21.77 0.58
C ARG A 770 7.44 20.64 -0.18
N SER A 771 7.76 19.55 0.50
CA SER A 771 8.34 18.36 -0.12
C SER A 771 8.19 17.12 0.74
N ILE A 772 8.32 15.96 0.10
CA ILE A 772 8.46 14.67 0.76
C ILE A 772 9.66 13.96 0.12
N GLY A 773 10.62 13.57 0.95
CA GLY A 773 11.73 12.72 0.58
C GLY A 773 11.53 11.32 1.15
N ALA A 774 12.05 10.32 0.44
CA ALA A 774 11.83 8.92 0.73
C ALA A 774 13.00 8.04 0.27
N ALA A 775 13.41 7.10 1.10
CA ALA A 775 14.52 6.20 0.81
C ALA A 775 14.28 4.81 1.40
N ASN A 776 15.18 3.88 1.07
CA ASN A 776 15.28 2.60 1.77
C ASN A 776 16.70 2.30 2.25
N ASP A 777 16.84 1.78 3.47
CA ASP A 777 18.12 1.34 4.03
C ASP A 777 18.81 0.25 3.20
N ALA A 778 18.00 -0.62 2.58
CA ALA A 778 18.40 -1.79 1.79
C ALA A 778 19.37 -2.74 2.51
N LYS A 779 19.17 -2.88 3.83
CA LYS A 779 20.14 -3.52 4.74
C LYS A 779 19.50 -4.52 5.71
N SER A 780 18.54 -4.09 6.51
CA SER A 780 17.90 -4.90 7.55
C SER A 780 16.41 -4.65 7.58
N LEU A 781 15.63 -5.66 7.98
CA LEU A 781 14.20 -5.51 8.14
C LEU A 781 13.82 -4.90 9.49
N ILE A 782 14.65 -5.05 10.53
CA ILE A 782 14.31 -4.61 11.89
C ILE A 782 15.21 -3.46 12.33
N ALA A 783 16.51 -3.55 12.04
CA ALA A 783 17.46 -2.56 12.51
C ALA A 783 17.44 -1.33 11.58
N PRO A 784 17.22 -0.12 12.11
CA PRO A 784 17.24 1.10 11.31
C PRO A 784 18.68 1.47 10.92
N ASP A 785 18.86 2.22 9.83
CA ASP A 785 20.16 2.74 9.39
C ASP A 785 20.15 4.27 9.20
N ALA A 786 21.14 4.95 9.78
CA ALA A 786 21.18 6.41 9.72
C ALA A 786 21.41 6.95 8.29
N VAL A 787 21.97 6.12 7.39
CA VAL A 787 22.26 6.53 6.01
C VAL A 787 20.97 6.63 5.19
N GLY A 788 20.05 5.66 5.29
CA GLY A 788 18.76 5.71 4.59
C GLY A 788 17.88 6.86 5.10
N GLN A 789 17.77 7.00 6.42
CA GLN A 789 17.05 8.12 7.03
C GLN A 789 17.60 9.49 6.60
N ALA A 790 18.93 9.65 6.59
CA ALA A 790 19.55 10.88 6.09
C ALA A 790 19.35 11.07 4.58
N ALA A 791 19.28 10.00 3.78
CA ALA A 791 18.98 10.09 2.36
C ALA A 791 17.54 10.58 2.11
N ALA A 792 16.55 10.08 2.85
CA ALA A 792 15.17 10.57 2.80
C ALA A 792 15.10 12.06 3.16
N MET A 793 15.79 12.49 4.23
CA MET A 793 15.88 13.91 4.61
C MET A 793 16.51 14.77 3.50
N ARG A 794 17.67 14.36 2.94
CA ARG A 794 18.35 15.09 1.86
C ARG A 794 17.46 15.20 0.63
N GLN A 795 16.79 14.12 0.23
CA GLN A 795 15.88 14.17 -0.92
C GLN A 795 14.70 15.12 -0.69
N ALA A 796 14.23 15.29 0.55
CA ALA A 796 13.23 16.31 0.86
C ALA A 796 13.79 17.73 0.69
N PHE A 797 15.01 17.98 1.17
CA PHE A 797 15.68 19.28 1.02
C PHE A 797 16.09 19.60 -0.43
N ASP A 798 16.42 18.59 -1.24
CA ASP A 798 16.73 18.76 -2.67
C ASP A 798 15.56 19.33 -3.50
N GLN A 799 14.34 19.31 -2.94
CA GLN A 799 13.11 19.79 -3.58
C GLN A 799 12.70 21.19 -3.14
N VAL A 800 13.42 21.84 -2.22
CA VAL A 800 13.05 23.16 -1.69
C VAL A 800 14.20 24.15 -1.76
N GLU A 801 13.87 25.44 -1.69
CA GLU A 801 14.84 26.54 -1.76
C GLU A 801 15.48 26.91 -0.41
N PHE A 802 15.03 26.30 0.70
CA PHE A 802 15.50 26.61 2.05
C PHE A 802 16.37 25.51 2.65
N ASP A 803 17.21 25.89 3.61
CA ASP A 803 18.21 25.00 4.20
C ASP A 803 17.66 24.29 5.46
N PRO A 804 18.27 23.17 5.88
CA PRO A 804 17.92 22.50 7.14
C PRO A 804 17.92 23.46 8.34
N SER A 805 18.79 24.48 8.36
CA SER A 805 18.88 25.52 9.39
C SER A 805 17.61 26.35 9.60
N ASP A 806 16.71 26.35 8.62
CA ASP A 806 15.49 27.16 8.62
C ASP A 806 14.29 26.42 9.22
N VAL A 807 14.40 25.10 9.41
CA VAL A 807 13.36 24.28 10.06
C VAL A 807 13.45 24.46 11.57
N GLY A 808 12.42 25.02 12.20
CA GLY A 808 12.41 25.29 13.64
C GLY A 808 11.97 24.10 14.51
N TYR A 809 11.15 23.21 13.97
CA TYR A 809 10.60 22.05 14.69
C TYR A 809 10.72 20.77 13.87
N LEU A 810 11.23 19.71 14.48
CA LEU A 810 11.22 18.36 13.93
C LEU A 810 10.29 17.48 14.78
N GLU A 811 9.17 17.10 14.18
CA GLU A 811 8.38 15.96 14.62
C GLU A 811 9.12 14.69 14.20
N ALA A 812 9.90 14.15 15.12
CA ALA A 812 10.69 12.96 14.92
C ALA A 812 9.80 11.71 14.88
N HIS A 813 10.34 10.63 14.32
CA HIS A 813 9.74 9.31 14.45
C HIS A 813 9.72 8.87 15.91
N GLY A 814 10.81 9.05 16.67
CA GLY A 814 10.90 8.97 18.13
C GLY A 814 10.09 7.83 18.74
N THR A 815 10.56 6.60 18.56
CA THR A 815 9.84 5.39 18.97
C THR A 815 9.99 5.06 20.45
N GLY A 816 10.94 5.67 21.15
CA GLY A 816 11.27 5.26 22.51
C GLY A 816 12.04 3.94 22.54
N THR A 817 12.72 3.61 21.44
CA THR A 817 13.68 2.51 21.42
C THR A 817 15.10 3.09 21.53
N ARG A 818 15.94 2.52 22.39
CA ARG A 818 17.32 3.01 22.58
C ARG A 818 18.14 3.04 21.29
N VAL A 819 17.95 2.06 20.41
CA VAL A 819 18.66 1.98 19.13
C VAL A 819 18.03 2.94 18.11
N GLY A 820 16.71 2.93 17.97
CA GLY A 820 16.00 3.75 16.98
C GLY A 820 16.18 5.25 17.24
N ASP A 821 15.99 5.70 18.47
CA ASP A 821 16.14 7.11 18.83
C ASP A 821 17.58 7.62 18.57
N ARG A 822 18.59 6.78 18.85
CA ARG A 822 20.00 7.11 18.57
C ARG A 822 20.30 7.18 17.06
N VAL A 823 19.81 6.22 16.30
CA VAL A 823 19.98 6.18 14.84
C VAL A 823 19.31 7.38 14.18
N GLU A 824 18.11 7.73 14.63
CA GLU A 824 17.38 8.92 14.17
C GLU A 824 18.17 10.20 14.46
N ILE A 825 18.63 10.41 15.70
CA ILE A 825 19.44 11.61 16.02
C ILE A 825 20.76 11.63 15.25
N ALA A 826 21.37 10.47 14.97
CA ALA A 826 22.55 10.39 14.12
C ALA A 826 22.24 10.81 12.66
N ALA A 827 21.10 10.40 12.09
CA ALA A 827 20.66 10.82 10.76
C ALA A 827 20.36 12.34 10.74
N VAL A 828 19.66 12.84 11.75
CA VAL A 828 19.42 14.29 11.93
C VAL A 828 20.74 15.05 12.00
N THR A 829 21.74 14.53 12.72
CA THR A 829 23.08 15.15 12.81
C THR A 829 23.74 15.27 11.43
N GLN A 830 23.61 14.26 10.57
CA GLN A 830 24.20 14.28 9.23
C GLN A 830 23.60 15.33 8.30
N VAL A 831 22.36 15.76 8.54
CA VAL A 831 21.63 16.68 7.65
C VAL A 831 21.45 18.05 8.31
N TYR A 832 20.82 18.10 9.48
CA TYR A 832 20.53 19.32 10.22
C TYR A 832 21.76 19.89 10.94
N GLY A 833 22.76 19.05 11.27
CA GLY A 833 24.03 19.48 11.85
C GLY A 833 25.08 19.90 10.80
N ALA A 834 24.80 19.70 9.51
CA ALA A 834 25.73 20.05 8.42
C ALA A 834 25.80 21.56 8.13
N VAL A 835 24.81 22.33 8.61
CA VAL A 835 24.69 23.77 8.38
C VAL A 835 24.64 24.50 9.73
N PRO A 836 25.43 25.58 9.94
CA PRO A 836 25.35 26.36 11.17
C PRO A 836 23.95 26.93 11.41
N ARG A 837 23.47 26.86 12.65
CA ARG A 837 22.13 27.31 13.02
C ARG A 837 22.18 28.48 13.98
N ARG A 838 21.37 29.50 13.73
CA ARG A 838 21.19 30.66 14.63
C ARG A 838 20.31 30.32 15.84
N ARG A 839 19.42 29.36 15.68
CA ARG A 839 18.42 28.96 16.68
C ARG A 839 18.44 27.44 16.85
N PRO A 840 18.23 26.95 18.08
CA PRO A 840 18.15 25.53 18.30
C PRO A 840 17.03 24.88 17.50
N LEU A 841 17.25 23.65 17.03
CA LEU A 841 16.18 22.81 16.50
C LEU A 841 15.39 22.23 17.66
N ASP A 842 14.07 22.47 17.69
CA ASP A 842 13.19 21.79 18.66
C ASP A 842 12.77 20.43 18.10
N ILE A 843 12.90 19.36 18.90
CA ILE A 843 12.58 17.98 18.52
C ILE A 843 11.50 17.45 19.48
N GLY A 844 10.50 16.75 18.95
CA GLY A 844 9.45 16.10 19.73
C GLY A 844 8.85 14.88 19.01
N SER A 845 8.03 14.10 19.71
CA SER A 845 7.29 12.98 19.13
C SER A 845 5.89 12.85 19.75
N ALA A 846 4.86 12.78 18.90
CA ALA A 846 3.46 12.51 19.26
C ALA A 846 3.28 11.15 19.93
N LYS A 847 4.20 10.21 19.70
CA LYS A 847 4.12 8.85 20.26
C LYS A 847 4.19 8.84 21.78
N SER A 848 4.85 9.85 22.39
CA SER A 848 4.86 10.01 23.85
C SER A 848 3.45 10.21 24.45
N PHE A 849 2.50 10.75 23.67
CA PHE A 849 1.14 11.03 24.11
C PHE A 849 0.17 9.92 23.76
N PHE A 850 0.16 9.48 22.51
CA PHE A 850 -0.90 8.64 21.97
C PHE A 850 -0.44 7.21 21.66
N GLY A 851 0.76 6.83 22.10
CA GLY A 851 1.38 5.57 21.70
C GLY A 851 1.83 5.58 20.24
N HIS A 852 2.38 4.47 19.78
CA HIS A 852 2.73 4.28 18.39
C HIS A 852 1.48 3.88 17.58
N THR A 853 1.01 4.75 16.69
CA THR A 853 -0.18 4.54 15.86
C THR A 853 0.06 3.83 14.52
N PHE A 854 1.13 3.03 14.44
CA PHE A 854 1.55 2.23 13.27
C PHE A 854 1.35 2.97 11.93
N ALA A 855 0.52 2.49 11.00
CA ALA A 855 0.32 3.11 9.69
C ALA A 855 -0.15 4.58 9.76
N ALA A 856 -0.84 4.98 10.83
CA ALA A 856 -1.28 6.35 11.07
C ALA A 856 -0.22 7.25 11.76
N ALA A 857 0.98 6.73 12.06
CA ALA A 857 1.99 7.45 12.85
C ALA A 857 2.50 8.73 12.18
N GLY A 858 2.81 8.65 10.88
CA GLY A 858 3.21 9.81 10.09
C GLY A 858 2.13 10.90 10.03
N GLY A 859 0.87 10.51 9.80
CA GLY A 859 -0.28 11.41 9.80
C GLY A 859 -0.55 12.04 11.16
N THR A 860 -0.38 11.29 12.25
CA THR A 860 -0.49 11.81 13.63
C THR A 860 0.61 12.82 13.94
N GLY A 861 1.83 12.56 13.49
CA GLY A 861 2.94 13.51 13.56
C GLY A 861 2.67 14.78 12.74
N LEU A 862 2.17 14.64 11.51
CA LEU A 862 1.78 15.77 10.67
C LEU A 862 0.67 16.60 11.30
N LEU A 863 -0.32 15.96 11.93
CA LEU A 863 -1.39 16.67 12.64
C LEU A 863 -0.81 17.56 13.75
N ARG A 864 0.12 17.02 14.55
CA ARG A 864 0.80 17.76 15.61
C ARG A 864 1.67 18.90 15.05
N ALA A 865 2.45 18.65 14.00
CA ALA A 865 3.29 19.67 13.36
C ALA A 865 2.45 20.79 12.72
N LEU A 866 1.32 20.45 12.10
CA LEU A 866 0.38 21.41 11.52
C LEU A 866 -0.23 22.31 12.59
N HIS A 867 -0.68 21.75 13.72
CA HIS A 867 -1.12 22.56 14.84
C HIS A 867 -0.01 23.44 15.42
N ALA A 868 1.21 22.92 15.55
CA ALA A 868 2.36 23.67 16.06
C ALA A 868 2.67 24.91 15.21
N VAL A 869 2.67 24.75 13.88
CA VAL A 869 2.86 25.85 12.93
C VAL A 869 1.71 26.86 13.02
N ARG A 870 0.46 26.39 12.92
CA ARG A 870 -0.74 27.25 12.91
C ARG A 870 -0.97 28.05 14.19
N THR A 871 -0.62 27.46 15.33
CA THR A 871 -0.81 28.09 16.64
C THR A 871 0.47 28.74 17.15
N ALA A 872 1.51 28.82 16.32
CA ALA A 872 2.80 29.40 16.69
C ALA A 872 3.32 28.87 18.03
N THR A 873 3.24 27.55 18.25
CA THR A 873 3.56 26.92 19.54
C THR A 873 4.38 25.66 19.33
N VAL A 874 5.56 25.58 19.95
CA VAL A 874 6.34 24.35 20.03
C VAL A 874 5.69 23.43 21.08
N PRO A 875 5.22 22.22 20.70
CA PRO A 875 4.53 21.32 21.61
C PRO A 875 5.50 20.62 22.58
N PRO A 876 5.06 20.26 23.79
CA PRO A 876 5.87 19.53 24.76
C PRO A 876 6.02 18.06 24.36
N ASN A 877 7.09 17.41 24.80
CA ASN A 877 7.23 15.95 24.87
C ASN A 877 6.82 15.48 26.27
N THR A 878 6.03 14.42 26.38
CA THR A 878 5.65 13.84 27.69
C THR A 878 6.47 12.58 27.99
N GLY A 879 6.47 12.12 29.23
CA GLY A 879 7.19 10.91 29.66
C GLY A 879 8.72 11.03 29.76
N LEU A 880 9.33 12.08 29.20
CA LEU A 880 10.77 12.34 29.30
C LEU A 880 11.13 12.90 30.70
N ARG A 881 11.95 12.16 31.44
CA ARG A 881 12.51 12.51 32.75
C ARG A 881 13.98 12.86 32.66
N THR A 882 14.77 11.99 32.01
CA THR A 882 16.22 12.14 31.86
C THR A 882 16.57 11.91 30.40
N LEU A 883 17.10 12.94 29.74
CA LEU A 883 17.60 12.80 28.37
C LEU A 883 18.69 11.73 28.30
N SER A 884 18.58 10.85 27.32
CA SER A 884 19.60 9.83 27.10
C SER A 884 20.95 10.50 26.75
N PRO A 885 22.06 10.15 27.45
CA PRO A 885 23.38 10.72 27.18
C PRO A 885 23.97 10.27 25.84
N ASP A 886 23.40 9.22 25.23
CA ASP A 886 23.81 8.71 23.92
C ASP A 886 23.31 9.58 22.75
N LEU A 887 22.43 10.56 23.02
CA LEU A 887 21.90 11.47 22.03
C LEU A 887 22.81 12.70 21.93
N ALA A 888 23.65 12.75 20.89
CA ALA A 888 24.58 13.85 20.62
C ALA A 888 23.88 15.14 20.10
N LEU A 889 22.87 15.63 20.83
CA LEU A 889 22.03 16.78 20.46
C LEU A 889 22.82 18.09 20.36
N ASP A 890 23.94 18.19 21.07
CA ASP A 890 24.88 19.31 21.03
C ASP A 890 25.51 19.51 19.65
N ARG A 891 25.57 18.45 18.82
CA ARG A 891 26.06 18.51 17.44
C ARG A 891 25.04 19.10 16.44
N ILE A 892 23.77 19.21 16.82
CA ILE A 892 22.67 19.78 16.00
C ILE A 892 22.25 21.17 16.53
N PRO A 893 22.92 21.69 17.56
CA PRO A 893 22.31 22.55 18.58
C PRO A 893 20.80 22.29 18.80
N ALA A 894 20.39 21.08 19.20
CA ALA A 894 18.97 20.72 19.35
C ALA A 894 18.46 20.73 20.80
N ARG A 895 17.13 20.80 20.99
CA ARG A 895 16.45 20.71 22.29
C ARG A 895 15.21 19.82 22.19
N ILE A 896 14.88 19.14 23.29
CA ILE A 896 13.62 18.43 23.47
C ILE A 896 12.91 19.06 24.67
N ARG A 897 11.75 19.67 24.44
CA ARG A 897 11.02 20.40 25.47
C ARG A 897 10.04 19.48 26.19
N THR A 898 9.90 19.63 27.49
CA THR A 898 8.86 18.98 28.29
C THR A 898 7.69 19.91 28.65
N ALA A 899 7.76 21.17 28.20
CA ALA A 899 6.71 22.17 28.33
C ALA A 899 6.46 22.89 26.99
N ALA A 900 5.20 23.23 26.72
CA ALA A 900 4.84 24.01 25.55
C ALA A 900 5.52 25.39 25.59
N ALA A 901 5.94 25.90 24.44
CA ALA A 901 6.59 27.22 24.35
C ALA A 901 6.12 27.98 23.10
N PRO A 902 6.02 29.32 23.14
CA PRO A 902 5.78 30.12 21.95
C PRO A 902 6.84 29.87 20.87
N TRP A 903 6.41 29.69 19.63
CA TRP A 903 7.27 29.56 18.45
C TRP A 903 7.39 30.92 17.76
N THR A 904 8.42 31.67 18.12
CA THR A 904 8.73 32.97 17.53
C THR A 904 9.70 32.83 16.35
N THR A 905 9.39 33.42 15.19
CA THR A 905 10.30 33.61 14.04
C THR A 905 10.63 35.11 13.87
N PRO A 906 11.73 35.51 13.20
CA PRO A 906 11.89 36.89 12.76
C PRO A 906 10.73 37.34 11.88
N ASP A 907 10.47 38.64 11.84
CA ASP A 907 9.43 39.21 11.00
C ASP A 907 9.66 38.85 9.52
N GLY A 908 8.63 38.27 8.88
CA GLY A 908 8.67 37.84 7.48
C GLY A 908 9.24 36.44 7.23
N GLU A 909 9.76 35.73 8.24
CA GLU A 909 10.20 34.34 8.08
C GLU A 909 9.07 33.35 8.47
N PRO A 910 8.64 32.45 7.56
CA PRO A 910 7.60 31.48 7.86
C PRO A 910 8.10 30.41 8.83
N ARG A 911 7.23 29.93 9.73
CA ARG A 911 7.55 28.75 10.54
C ARG A 911 7.64 27.52 9.64
N ARG A 912 8.73 26.77 9.79
CA ARG A 912 8.98 25.53 9.06
C ARG A 912 9.12 24.38 10.04
N ALA A 913 8.36 23.32 9.82
CA ALA A 913 8.44 22.07 10.54
C ALA A 913 8.88 20.95 9.60
N ALA A 914 9.40 19.87 10.18
CA ALA A 914 9.60 18.61 9.47
C ALA A 914 8.93 17.46 10.21
N VAL A 915 8.54 16.42 9.49
CA VAL A 915 7.92 15.21 10.02
C VAL A 915 8.67 13.98 9.48
N SER A 916 9.24 13.19 10.37
CA SER A 916 9.90 11.92 10.03
C SER A 916 9.01 10.74 10.36
N SER A 917 8.95 9.75 9.46
CA SER A 917 8.40 8.43 9.79
C SER A 917 9.21 7.33 9.15
N PHE A 918 9.71 6.40 9.97
CA PHE A 918 10.61 5.33 9.57
C PHE A 918 9.94 3.99 9.83
N GLY A 919 9.68 3.25 8.75
CA GLY A 919 9.02 1.96 8.77
C GLY A 919 10.01 0.81 8.91
N THR A 920 9.59 -0.24 9.60
CA THR A 920 10.20 -1.58 9.52
C THR A 920 10.43 -1.96 8.04
N GLY A 921 11.55 -2.60 7.75
CA GLY A 921 12.02 -2.79 6.37
C GLY A 921 12.97 -1.68 5.89
N GLY A 922 13.31 -0.73 6.77
CA GLY A 922 14.15 0.42 6.46
C GLY A 922 13.48 1.40 5.51
N ILE A 923 12.15 1.55 5.59
CA ILE A 923 11.36 2.39 4.69
C ILE A 923 11.25 3.78 5.29
N ASP A 924 11.98 4.75 4.76
CA ASP A 924 12.14 6.06 5.40
C ASP A 924 11.43 7.16 4.63
N TYR A 925 10.65 7.99 5.33
CA TYR A 925 10.00 9.17 4.77
C TYR A 925 10.26 10.41 5.64
N HIS A 926 10.48 11.55 4.98
CA HIS A 926 10.68 12.85 5.62
C HIS A 926 9.90 13.93 4.87
N LEU A 927 9.00 14.61 5.57
CA LEU A 927 8.13 15.65 5.02
C LEU A 927 8.54 17.03 5.54
N LEU A 928 8.59 18.03 4.66
CA LEU A 928 8.80 19.43 5.02
C LEU A 928 7.47 20.21 4.95
N LEU A 929 7.12 20.87 6.06
CA LEU A 929 5.89 21.65 6.25
C LEU A 929 6.26 23.12 6.48
N GLU A 930 5.49 24.02 5.90
CA GLU A 930 5.66 25.47 6.05
C GLU A 930 4.35 26.16 6.39
N GLU A 931 4.45 27.24 7.16
CA GLU A 931 3.37 28.18 7.44
C GLU A 931 2.86 28.86 6.17
N HIS A 932 1.54 29.01 6.07
CA HIS A 932 0.94 29.91 5.09
C HIS A 932 0.95 31.34 5.63
N THR A 933 1.50 32.28 4.87
CA THR A 933 1.51 33.71 5.20
C THR A 933 0.73 34.46 4.11
N ASP A 934 -0.12 35.42 4.51
CA ASP A 934 -1.05 36.14 3.62
C ASP A 934 -0.36 37.16 2.66
N GLY A 935 0.97 37.14 2.55
CA GLY A 935 1.76 38.06 1.72
C GLY A 935 2.13 37.48 0.35
N PRO A 936 2.33 38.31 -0.70
CA PRO A 936 2.93 37.84 -1.94
C PRO A 936 4.34 37.31 -1.67
N ARG A 937 4.63 36.11 -2.18
CA ARG A 937 5.96 35.49 -2.14
C ARG A 937 6.94 36.16 -3.10
#